data_AF-A0A1T5B3T4-F1
#
_entry.id   AF-A0A1T5B3T4-F1
#
_cell.length_a   1.000
_cell.length_b   1.000
_cell.length_c   1.000
_cell.angle_alpha   90.00
_cell.angle_beta   90.00
_cell.angle_gamma   90.00
#
_symmetry.space_group_name_H-M   'P 1'
#
loop_
_entity.id
_entity.type
_entity.pdbx_description
1 polymer ?
#
loop_
_entity_poly.entity_id
_entity_poly.type
_entity_poly.pdbx_seq_one_letter_code
_entity_poly.pdbx_strand_id
1 'polypeptide(L)'
;MALFIFWRDCAAKGRPAERLHPLLRTEAHLLPDHVATGHQPDAAGGWHFAAFATRTHFYAPEAQVWQRAGLGACIIHGLIWRSVDGRPVLLDAAAVAALLDRPGTELPADVMGEYAVARLHPDGTLDAFSDRAGLHQLFHGAQGQAVLANRAGLVATLLDDWTADPSGLRWLPAIGYRVGTATAYRSVVQLGQERRIGIGPDGATLAAMADPVIRFDGPRGYSAALDPMLDEGIVQAQAAIRLGIPVDGAIDLPITGGKDSRVVLALCLAAGLRDRLRLFTRGYEGHPDVVAGAGVAAALGLPHRREPPHGSDEPALWSRERFFAKLMAQTWQSDGMVGGWDLILGDRLGTGTLITGHMGEVLKAYSKKPLPPGPLDPVAMVRLQAPFDPMGLLRSGTRAAMEAQLQAQMEEARAAGAADADLPDIFYYRNRLPNWLGAIRAIKSFERQPVVPLGAPALLRLAFRLTPEERKRELLHHAIVRRCAPELLAPPFAMQGWDPALGEDVPRSPPVLPGAGAPPTFGNWQFSINHNPGIRAAIAAEAMARDDLTLWDTIDRDALIDRLRHRRLDYFDGIGMLGLVVAMFQERAMIRPVRLGSPEPATVPGRPAPAVPAAIDPPAVEGHLDAVRRVDGAVMFDGWAHARDWPAAQIAIEARAGERSLAIAVAANDRPDLVPHGFGDGRHGFSLAVPAERLGDGAVEVAIGPFDGGGAIARAVVTR
;
A
#
# COMPACT_ATOMS: atom_id res chain seq x y z
N MET A 1 -15.32 -6.07 -9.33
CA MET A 1 -14.00 -6.59 -9.73
C MET A 1 -14.06 -8.09 -9.51
N ALA A 2 -13.30 -8.90 -10.24
CA ALA A 2 -13.35 -10.34 -10.09
C ALA A 2 -12.05 -10.88 -9.50
N LEU A 3 -12.10 -11.54 -8.34
CA LEU A 3 -11.05 -12.51 -7.99
C LEU A 3 -11.26 -13.76 -8.83
N PHE A 4 -10.21 -14.40 -9.31
CA PHE A 4 -10.34 -15.59 -10.14
C PHE A 4 -9.18 -16.56 -9.98
N ILE A 5 -9.46 -17.81 -10.34
CA ILE A 5 -8.48 -18.90 -10.43
C ILE A 5 -8.85 -19.83 -11.58
N PHE A 6 -7.82 -20.28 -12.31
CA PHE A 6 -7.86 -21.36 -13.29
C PHE A 6 -6.94 -22.48 -12.82
N TRP A 7 -7.35 -23.74 -12.99
CA TRP A 7 -6.49 -24.89 -12.71
C TRP A 7 -6.83 -26.11 -13.54
N ARG A 8 -5.87 -27.04 -13.66
CA ARG A 8 -6.11 -28.40 -14.16
C ARG A 8 -6.19 -29.41 -13.02
N ASP A 9 -6.84 -30.54 -13.27
CA ASP A 9 -6.95 -31.64 -12.31
C ASP A 9 -5.60 -32.14 -11.79
N CYS A 10 -4.56 -32.14 -12.64
CA CYS A 10 -3.21 -32.52 -12.24
C CYS A 10 -2.61 -31.60 -11.17
N ALA A 11 -3.03 -30.33 -11.08
CA ALA A 11 -2.58 -29.39 -10.06
C ALA A 11 -3.36 -29.55 -8.73
N ALA A 12 -4.53 -30.17 -8.74
CA ALA A 12 -5.45 -30.25 -7.61
C ALA A 12 -5.06 -31.25 -6.50
N LYS A 13 -3.93 -31.96 -6.65
CA LYS A 13 -3.44 -33.01 -5.72
C LYS A 13 -4.51 -34.07 -5.39
N GLY A 14 -5.28 -34.48 -6.41
CA GLY A 14 -6.34 -35.49 -6.26
C GLY A 14 -7.62 -35.00 -5.55
N ARG A 15 -7.75 -33.69 -5.24
CA ARG A 15 -8.98 -33.12 -4.71
C ARG A 15 -9.92 -32.77 -5.87
N PRO A 16 -11.16 -33.29 -5.89
CA PRO A 16 -12.09 -33.03 -6.97
C PRO A 16 -12.62 -31.57 -6.92
N ALA A 17 -13.06 -31.04 -8.06
CA ALA A 17 -13.47 -29.64 -8.19
C ALA A 17 -14.61 -29.27 -7.23
N GLU A 18 -15.55 -30.18 -6.96
CA GLU A 18 -16.67 -30.00 -6.04
C GLU A 18 -16.20 -29.74 -4.60
N ARG A 19 -15.04 -30.31 -4.21
CA ARG A 19 -14.42 -30.05 -2.91
C ARG A 19 -13.63 -28.75 -2.92
N LEU A 20 -13.03 -28.38 -4.04
CA LEU A 20 -12.21 -27.17 -4.17
C LEU A 20 -13.04 -25.88 -4.25
N HIS A 21 -14.17 -25.88 -4.93
CA HIS A 21 -15.00 -24.68 -5.11
C HIS A 21 -15.39 -24.00 -3.78
N PRO A 22 -15.88 -24.71 -2.74
CA PRO A 22 -16.15 -24.12 -1.44
C PRO A 22 -14.90 -23.57 -0.75
N LEU A 23 -13.77 -24.29 -0.82
CA LEU A 23 -12.50 -23.87 -0.21
C LEU A 23 -11.98 -22.57 -0.83
N LEU A 24 -11.99 -22.48 -2.16
CA LEU A 24 -11.57 -21.28 -2.91
C LEU A 24 -12.51 -20.10 -2.63
N ARG A 25 -13.82 -20.35 -2.47
CA ARG A 25 -14.80 -19.32 -2.09
C ARG A 25 -14.57 -18.81 -0.67
N THR A 26 -14.26 -19.68 0.28
CA THR A 26 -13.92 -19.26 1.65
C THR A 26 -12.58 -18.55 1.73
N GLU A 27 -11.64 -18.95 0.87
CA GLU A 27 -10.34 -18.31 0.76
C GLU A 27 -10.47 -16.89 0.24
N ALA A 28 -11.33 -16.61 -0.75
CA ALA A 28 -11.56 -15.27 -1.31
C ALA A 28 -11.82 -14.21 -0.21
N HIS A 29 -11.06 -13.11 -0.23
CA HIS A 29 -11.10 -12.07 0.81
C HIS A 29 -12.31 -11.14 0.71
N LEU A 30 -13.32 -11.50 -0.08
CA LEU A 30 -14.51 -10.69 -0.33
C LEU A 30 -15.76 -11.55 -0.34
N LEU A 31 -16.92 -10.92 -0.13
CA LEU A 31 -18.21 -11.52 -0.45
C LEU A 31 -18.59 -11.16 -1.90
N PRO A 32 -18.64 -12.12 -2.83
CA PRO A 32 -18.94 -11.80 -4.23
C PRO A 32 -20.44 -11.57 -4.46
N ASP A 33 -20.77 -10.67 -5.38
CA ASP A 33 -22.13 -10.51 -5.90
C ASP A 33 -22.52 -11.65 -6.85
N HIS A 34 -21.54 -12.18 -7.58
CA HIS A 34 -21.72 -13.28 -8.53
C HIS A 34 -20.55 -14.25 -8.44
N VAL A 35 -20.86 -15.55 -8.47
CA VAL A 35 -19.87 -16.62 -8.56
C VAL A 35 -20.07 -17.38 -9.86
N ALA A 36 -19.05 -17.38 -10.71
CA ALA A 36 -19.03 -18.16 -11.94
C ALA A 36 -18.03 -19.31 -11.80
N THR A 37 -18.42 -20.51 -12.19
CA THR A 37 -17.55 -21.68 -12.25
C THR A 37 -17.73 -22.36 -13.60
N GLY A 38 -16.67 -22.97 -14.11
CA GLY A 38 -16.76 -23.73 -15.35
C GLY A 38 -15.71 -24.81 -15.44
N HIS A 39 -15.95 -25.73 -16.35
CA HIS A 39 -15.05 -26.81 -16.73
C HIS A 39 -14.99 -26.87 -18.25
N GLN A 40 -13.77 -26.90 -18.80
CA GLN A 40 -13.52 -27.08 -20.21
C GLN A 40 -12.63 -28.31 -20.39
N PRO A 41 -13.17 -29.43 -20.90
CA PRO A 41 -12.37 -30.61 -21.15
C PRO A 41 -11.34 -30.36 -22.26
N ASP A 42 -10.16 -30.93 -22.10
CA ASP A 42 -9.11 -30.99 -23.11
C ASP A 42 -8.39 -32.34 -23.04
N ALA A 43 -7.38 -32.54 -23.88
CA ALA A 43 -6.62 -33.80 -23.92
C ALA A 43 -5.82 -34.11 -22.62
N ALA A 44 -5.68 -33.14 -21.71
CA ALA A 44 -4.86 -33.23 -20.51
C ALA A 44 -5.67 -33.26 -19.20
N GLY A 45 -6.96 -33.63 -19.28
CA GLY A 45 -7.86 -33.73 -18.13
C GLY A 45 -8.78 -32.53 -17.94
N GLY A 46 -8.61 -31.46 -18.71
CA GLY A 46 -9.48 -30.29 -18.69
C GLY A 46 -9.07 -29.22 -17.68
N TRP A 47 -9.60 -28.03 -17.93
CA TRP A 47 -9.45 -26.85 -17.10
C TRP A 47 -10.71 -26.59 -16.31
N HIS A 48 -10.54 -26.28 -15.04
CA HIS A 48 -11.54 -25.69 -14.19
C HIS A 48 -11.25 -24.22 -13.95
N PHE A 49 -12.29 -23.44 -13.68
CA PHE A 49 -12.13 -22.08 -13.21
C PHE A 49 -13.20 -21.68 -12.20
N ALA A 50 -12.87 -20.68 -11.39
CA ALA A 50 -13.81 -19.98 -10.53
C ALA A 50 -13.54 -18.48 -10.58
N ALA A 51 -14.62 -17.68 -10.60
CA ALA A 51 -14.59 -16.23 -10.53
C ALA A 51 -15.52 -15.75 -9.42
N PHE A 52 -15.04 -14.85 -8.57
CA PHE A 52 -15.76 -14.21 -7.47
C PHE A 52 -15.90 -12.72 -7.81
N ALA A 53 -16.94 -12.39 -8.56
CA ALA A 53 -17.15 -11.07 -9.14
C ALA A 53 -18.02 -10.19 -8.23
N THR A 54 -17.60 -8.93 -8.10
CA THR A 54 -18.38 -7.85 -7.49
C THR A 54 -18.75 -6.81 -8.54
N ARG A 55 -19.87 -6.12 -8.31
CA ARG A 55 -20.30 -4.97 -9.09
C ARG A 55 -19.30 -3.84 -8.89
N THR A 56 -19.04 -3.11 -9.95
CA THR A 56 -18.16 -1.95 -9.93
C THR A 56 -18.82 -0.72 -10.51
N HIS A 57 -18.07 0.38 -10.62
CA HIS A 57 -18.52 1.51 -11.42
C HIS A 57 -18.65 1.16 -12.91
N PHE A 58 -17.69 0.37 -13.41
CA PHE A 58 -17.52 0.10 -14.84
C PHE A 58 -18.28 -1.14 -15.33
N TYR A 59 -18.46 -2.14 -14.47
CA TYR A 59 -18.91 -3.47 -14.88
C TYR A 59 -19.96 -4.04 -13.93
N ALA A 60 -20.98 -4.65 -14.53
CA ALA A 60 -21.78 -5.64 -13.84
C ALA A 60 -20.91 -6.88 -13.51
N PRO A 61 -21.24 -7.65 -12.46
CA PRO A 61 -20.51 -8.88 -12.12
C PRO A 61 -20.35 -9.84 -13.31
N GLU A 62 -21.40 -10.02 -14.11
CA GLU A 62 -21.46 -10.97 -15.23
C GLU A 62 -20.63 -10.50 -16.44
N ALA A 63 -20.47 -9.19 -16.62
CA ALA A 63 -19.67 -8.63 -17.71
C ALA A 63 -18.16 -8.89 -17.54
N GLN A 64 -17.73 -9.33 -16.34
CA GLN A 64 -16.33 -9.61 -16.03
C GLN A 64 -15.93 -11.05 -16.34
N VAL A 65 -16.88 -11.91 -16.70
CA VAL A 65 -16.66 -13.32 -17.02
C VAL A 65 -17.37 -13.65 -18.33
N TRP A 66 -16.61 -14.12 -19.30
CA TRP A 66 -17.15 -14.66 -20.54
C TRP A 66 -16.79 -16.14 -20.63
N GLN A 67 -17.76 -16.98 -21.00
CA GLN A 67 -17.51 -18.37 -21.35
C GLN A 67 -18.45 -18.81 -22.46
N ARG A 68 -17.97 -19.68 -23.34
CA ARG A 68 -18.79 -20.32 -24.36
C ARG A 68 -18.27 -21.72 -24.66
N ALA A 69 -19.17 -22.70 -24.64
CA ALA A 69 -18.83 -24.09 -24.91
C ALA A 69 -18.07 -24.22 -26.25
N GLY A 70 -16.93 -24.92 -26.21
CA GLY A 70 -16.04 -25.08 -27.35
C GLY A 70 -15.23 -23.84 -27.75
N LEU A 71 -15.50 -22.65 -27.21
CA LEU A 71 -14.74 -21.42 -27.45
C LEU A 71 -13.88 -20.97 -26.25
N GLY A 72 -14.14 -21.58 -25.09
CA GLY A 72 -13.42 -21.42 -23.84
C GLY A 72 -13.91 -20.28 -22.96
N ALA A 73 -13.02 -19.70 -22.15
CA ALA A 73 -13.37 -18.70 -21.14
C ALA A 73 -12.41 -17.50 -21.13
N CYS A 74 -12.90 -16.35 -20.67
CA CYS A 74 -12.10 -15.16 -20.42
C CYS A 74 -12.60 -14.48 -19.14
N ILE A 75 -11.67 -14.11 -18.26
CA ILE A 75 -11.99 -13.35 -17.06
C ILE A 75 -11.12 -12.09 -17.05
N ILE A 76 -11.76 -10.96 -16.76
CA ILE A 76 -11.10 -9.67 -16.59
C ILE A 76 -11.22 -9.20 -15.14
N HIS A 77 -10.20 -8.52 -14.68
CA HIS A 77 -10.15 -7.87 -13.38
C HIS A 77 -9.62 -6.44 -13.56
N GLY A 78 -10.21 -5.47 -12.86
CA GLY A 78 -9.83 -4.06 -12.95
C GLY A 78 -10.63 -3.28 -14.00
N LEU A 79 -9.98 -2.28 -14.60
CA LEU A 79 -10.49 -1.38 -15.63
C LEU A 79 -9.67 -1.55 -16.92
N ILE A 80 -10.30 -2.10 -17.94
CA ILE A 80 -9.74 -2.21 -19.29
C ILE A 80 -10.61 -1.43 -20.28
N TRP A 81 -10.00 -0.62 -21.14
CA TRP A 81 -10.71 0.20 -22.10
C TRP A 81 -9.81 0.49 -23.30
N ARG A 82 -10.40 0.95 -24.40
CA ARG A 82 -9.65 1.38 -25.58
C ARG A 82 -10.02 2.78 -26.02
N SER A 83 -9.09 3.47 -26.65
CA SER A 83 -9.34 4.79 -27.25
C SER A 83 -9.84 4.63 -28.68
N VAL A 84 -11.07 5.06 -28.95
CA VAL A 84 -11.66 5.10 -30.30
C VAL A 84 -11.98 6.56 -30.62
N ASP A 85 -11.30 7.13 -31.61
CA ASP A 85 -11.44 8.55 -32.00
C ASP A 85 -11.30 9.51 -30.81
N GLY A 86 -10.35 9.23 -29.91
CA GLY A 86 -10.10 10.01 -28.69
C GLY A 86 -11.15 9.85 -27.59
N ARG A 87 -12.09 8.91 -27.73
CA ARG A 87 -13.12 8.59 -26.74
C ARG A 87 -12.82 7.25 -26.07
N PRO A 88 -13.00 7.15 -24.74
CA PRO A 88 -12.81 5.89 -24.05
C PRO A 88 -14.00 4.94 -24.30
N VAL A 89 -13.70 3.68 -24.61
CA VAL A 89 -14.69 2.59 -24.75
C VAL A 89 -14.29 1.46 -23.82
N LEU A 90 -15.15 1.14 -22.84
CA LEU A 90 -14.95 0.03 -21.92
C LEU A 90 -14.94 -1.31 -22.66
N LEU A 91 -14.11 -2.25 -22.19
CA LEU A 91 -14.03 -3.61 -22.74
C LEU A 91 -14.48 -4.61 -21.68
N ASP A 92 -15.58 -5.29 -21.93
CA ASP A 92 -16.00 -6.42 -21.08
C ASP A 92 -15.21 -7.69 -21.41
N ALA A 93 -15.44 -8.77 -20.67
CA ALA A 93 -14.73 -10.04 -20.87
C ALA A 93 -14.96 -10.65 -22.27
N ALA A 94 -16.12 -10.41 -22.89
CA ALA A 94 -16.42 -10.90 -24.23
C ALA A 94 -15.63 -10.14 -25.30
N ALA A 95 -15.57 -8.81 -25.19
CA ALA A 95 -14.79 -7.96 -26.07
C ALA A 95 -13.29 -8.27 -25.96
N VAL A 96 -12.78 -8.47 -24.74
CA VAL A 96 -11.39 -8.89 -24.51
C VAL A 96 -11.12 -10.28 -25.10
N ALA A 97 -12.04 -11.25 -24.93
CA ALA A 97 -11.91 -12.57 -25.54
C ALA A 97 -11.85 -12.52 -27.07
N ALA A 98 -12.58 -11.59 -27.70
CA ALA A 98 -12.54 -11.40 -29.15
C ALA A 98 -11.23 -10.78 -29.65
N LEU A 99 -10.61 -9.89 -28.85
CA LEU A 99 -9.28 -9.33 -29.15
C LEU A 99 -8.15 -10.37 -28.92
N LEU A 100 -8.40 -11.36 -28.06
CA LEU A 100 -7.51 -12.47 -27.74
C LEU A 100 -8.07 -13.78 -28.32
N ASP A 101 -8.26 -13.81 -29.63
CA ASP A 101 -8.91 -14.92 -30.33
C ASP A 101 -8.07 -16.20 -30.35
N ARG A 102 -6.74 -16.06 -30.45
CA ARG A 102 -5.76 -17.16 -30.46
C ARG A 102 -4.65 -16.99 -29.42
N PRO A 103 -4.04 -18.09 -28.95
CA PRO A 103 -2.93 -18.01 -28.01
C PRO A 103 -1.79 -17.16 -28.56
N GLY A 104 -1.07 -16.46 -27.69
CA GLY A 104 0.04 -15.59 -28.10
C GLY A 104 -0.40 -14.19 -28.58
N THR A 105 -1.68 -13.92 -28.78
CA THR A 105 -2.14 -12.60 -29.25
C THR A 105 -1.93 -11.52 -28.19
N GLU A 106 -1.49 -10.34 -28.61
CA GLU A 106 -1.36 -9.17 -27.74
C GLU A 106 -2.56 -8.23 -27.93
N LEU A 107 -2.90 -7.49 -26.87
CA LEU A 107 -3.90 -6.43 -26.98
C LEU A 107 -3.36 -5.32 -27.91
N PRO A 108 -4.24 -4.73 -28.74
CA PRO A 108 -3.89 -3.54 -29.53
C PRO A 108 -3.33 -2.39 -28.69
N ALA A 109 -2.44 -1.59 -29.27
CA ALA A 109 -1.74 -0.49 -28.58
C ALA A 109 -2.67 0.63 -28.06
N ASP A 110 -3.90 0.71 -28.58
CA ASP A 110 -4.94 1.64 -28.13
C ASP A 110 -5.74 1.12 -26.92
N VAL A 111 -5.49 -0.11 -26.46
CA VAL A 111 -6.04 -0.68 -25.22
C VAL A 111 -5.16 -0.29 -24.04
N MET A 112 -5.79 0.20 -22.97
CA MET A 112 -5.11 0.65 -21.77
C MET A 112 -5.99 0.50 -20.52
N GLY A 113 -5.43 0.85 -19.37
CA GLY A 113 -6.09 0.78 -18.07
C GLY A 113 -5.27 0.03 -17.03
N GLU A 114 -5.92 -0.26 -15.91
CA GLU A 114 -5.36 -1.01 -14.78
C GLU A 114 -6.11 -2.34 -14.74
N TYR A 115 -5.51 -3.43 -15.23
CA TYR A 115 -6.22 -4.70 -15.39
C TYR A 115 -5.36 -5.95 -15.23
N ALA A 116 -6.01 -7.08 -14.99
CA ALA A 116 -5.47 -8.41 -15.20
C ALA A 116 -6.44 -9.23 -16.05
N VAL A 117 -5.90 -10.04 -16.97
CA VAL A 117 -6.68 -10.86 -17.90
C VAL A 117 -6.20 -12.30 -17.84
N ALA A 118 -7.15 -13.24 -17.88
CA ALA A 118 -6.90 -14.65 -18.13
C ALA A 118 -7.85 -15.16 -19.22
N ARG A 119 -7.31 -15.78 -20.27
CA ARG A 119 -8.01 -16.27 -21.45
C ARG A 119 -7.68 -17.75 -21.65
N LEU A 120 -8.68 -18.61 -21.48
CA LEU A 120 -8.61 -20.03 -21.79
C LEU A 120 -9.13 -20.30 -23.20
N HIS A 121 -8.24 -20.66 -24.11
CA HIS A 121 -8.54 -20.89 -25.52
C HIS A 121 -9.17 -22.28 -25.78
N PRO A 122 -9.79 -22.49 -26.96
CA PRO A 122 -10.40 -23.78 -27.33
C PRO A 122 -9.44 -24.97 -27.32
N ASP A 123 -8.16 -24.72 -27.61
CA ASP A 123 -7.08 -25.72 -27.65
C ASP A 123 -6.59 -26.15 -26.25
N GLY A 124 -7.13 -25.57 -25.19
CA GLY A 124 -6.73 -25.83 -23.82
C GLY A 124 -5.54 -24.98 -23.35
N THR A 125 -5.10 -23.99 -24.14
CA THR A 125 -4.06 -23.04 -23.72
C THR A 125 -4.67 -21.93 -22.86
N LEU A 126 -4.11 -21.69 -21.68
CA LEU A 126 -4.43 -20.53 -20.84
C LEU A 126 -3.39 -19.43 -21.02
N ASP A 127 -3.77 -18.28 -21.56
CA ASP A 127 -2.96 -17.06 -21.63
C ASP A 127 -3.36 -16.07 -20.53
N ALA A 128 -2.39 -15.50 -19.83
CA ALA A 128 -2.65 -14.47 -18.82
C ALA A 128 -1.54 -13.43 -18.70
N PHE A 129 -1.93 -12.19 -18.40
CA PHE A 129 -1.05 -11.04 -18.21
C PHE A 129 -1.78 -9.91 -17.46
N SER A 130 -1.01 -8.92 -16.98
CA SER A 130 -1.52 -7.73 -16.30
C SER A 130 -1.24 -6.45 -17.09
N ASP A 131 -1.71 -5.31 -16.58
CA ASP A 131 -1.29 -3.99 -17.01
C ASP A 131 0.24 -3.82 -16.92
N ARG A 132 0.76 -2.87 -17.69
CA ARG A 132 2.21 -2.62 -17.84
C ARG A 132 2.87 -2.18 -16.54
N ALA A 133 2.14 -1.52 -15.64
CA ALA A 133 2.63 -1.09 -14.35
C ALA A 133 2.56 -2.21 -13.29
N GLY A 134 1.91 -3.33 -13.60
CA GLY A 134 1.78 -4.49 -12.70
C GLY A 134 0.91 -4.20 -11.48
N LEU A 135 -0.08 -3.32 -11.61
CA LEU A 135 -0.96 -2.92 -10.50
C LEU A 135 -1.96 -4.02 -10.15
N HIS A 136 -2.38 -4.83 -11.11
CA HIS A 136 -3.20 -6.00 -10.87
C HIS A 136 -2.39 -7.28 -11.03
N GLN A 137 -1.93 -7.80 -9.89
CA GLN A 137 -0.99 -8.92 -9.82
C GLN A 137 -1.62 -10.25 -10.26
N LEU A 138 -0.79 -11.10 -10.87
CA LEU A 138 -1.11 -12.50 -11.19
C LEU A 138 -0.10 -13.42 -10.51
N PHE A 139 -0.54 -14.61 -10.15
CA PHE A 139 0.22 -15.61 -9.43
C PHE A 139 0.04 -16.99 -10.05
N HIS A 140 1.09 -17.80 -10.04
CA HIS A 140 1.08 -19.16 -10.57
C HIS A 140 1.94 -20.10 -9.71
N GLY A 141 1.83 -21.41 -9.97
CA GLY A 141 2.62 -22.42 -9.27
C GLY A 141 4.12 -22.27 -9.55
N ALA A 142 4.94 -22.31 -8.50
CA ALA A 142 6.39 -22.11 -8.58
C ALA A 142 7.12 -23.23 -9.34
N GLN A 143 6.54 -24.43 -9.40
CA GLN A 143 7.12 -25.59 -10.08
C GLN A 143 6.45 -25.88 -11.43
N GLY A 144 5.82 -24.86 -12.05
CA GLY A 144 5.14 -25.01 -13.34
C GLY A 144 3.81 -25.78 -13.26
N GLN A 145 3.25 -25.95 -12.06
CA GLN A 145 1.92 -26.52 -11.90
C GLN A 145 0.88 -25.69 -12.66
N ALA A 146 -0.06 -26.35 -13.32
CA ALA A 146 -1.09 -25.72 -14.15
C ALA A 146 -2.18 -25.05 -13.30
N VAL A 147 -1.82 -23.93 -12.67
CA VAL A 147 -2.68 -23.07 -11.86
C VAL A 147 -2.29 -21.61 -12.05
N LEU A 148 -3.30 -20.75 -12.15
CA LEU A 148 -3.13 -19.30 -12.21
C LEU A 148 -4.27 -18.60 -11.45
N ALA A 149 -3.95 -17.61 -10.63
CA ALA A 149 -4.94 -16.77 -9.96
C ALA A 149 -4.45 -15.33 -9.84
N ASN A 150 -5.36 -14.39 -9.58
CA ASN A 150 -5.00 -13.01 -9.23
C ASN A 150 -4.86 -12.77 -7.71
N ARG A 151 -4.71 -13.84 -6.94
CA ARG A 151 -4.38 -13.81 -5.51
C ARG A 151 -3.53 -15.02 -5.12
N ALA A 152 -2.42 -14.78 -4.42
CA ALA A 152 -1.48 -15.82 -4.01
C ALA A 152 -2.14 -16.89 -3.11
N GLY A 153 -2.99 -16.49 -2.15
CA GLY A 153 -3.71 -17.41 -1.27
C GLY A 153 -4.61 -18.41 -2.01
N LEU A 154 -5.18 -18.04 -3.16
CA LEU A 154 -5.97 -18.97 -3.98
C LEU A 154 -5.11 -20.07 -4.60
N VAL A 155 -3.90 -19.72 -5.06
CA VAL A 155 -2.93 -20.70 -5.59
C VAL A 155 -2.46 -21.63 -4.48
N ALA A 156 -2.07 -21.08 -3.32
CA ALA A 156 -1.64 -21.87 -2.16
C ALA A 156 -2.74 -22.83 -1.69
N THR A 157 -3.99 -22.37 -1.64
CA THR A 157 -5.14 -23.20 -1.29
C THR A 157 -5.40 -24.31 -2.29
N LEU A 158 -5.27 -24.06 -3.61
CA LEU A 158 -5.38 -25.10 -4.63
C LEU A 158 -4.22 -26.11 -4.56
N LEU A 159 -3.01 -25.63 -4.30
CA LEU A 159 -1.83 -26.49 -4.19
C LEU A 159 -1.73 -27.17 -2.82
N ASP A 160 -2.60 -26.88 -1.85
CA ASP A 160 -2.51 -27.42 -0.49
C ASP A 160 -1.13 -27.21 0.13
N ASP A 161 -0.55 -26.03 -0.09
CA ASP A 161 0.81 -25.71 0.33
C ASP A 161 0.92 -24.23 0.68
N TRP A 162 0.83 -23.95 1.98
CA TRP A 162 1.01 -22.63 2.58
C TRP A 162 2.40 -22.46 3.22
N THR A 163 3.37 -23.30 2.85
CA THR A 163 4.73 -23.24 3.41
C THR A 163 5.33 -21.86 3.17
N ALA A 164 5.82 -21.22 4.23
CA ALA A 164 6.40 -19.90 4.15
C ALA A 164 7.65 -19.87 3.24
N ASP A 165 7.82 -18.76 2.53
CA ASP A 165 9.02 -18.46 1.75
C ASP A 165 9.81 -17.28 2.35
N PRO A 166 10.92 -17.56 3.06
CA PRO A 166 11.79 -16.53 3.60
C PRO A 166 12.34 -15.55 2.55
N SER A 167 12.47 -15.98 1.29
CA SER A 167 13.04 -15.15 0.22
C SER A 167 12.16 -13.95 -0.12
N GLY A 168 10.83 -14.12 -0.05
CA GLY A 168 9.86 -13.04 -0.19
C GLY A 168 9.66 -12.27 1.11
N LEU A 169 9.56 -12.96 2.25
CA LEU A 169 9.26 -12.36 3.55
C LEU A 169 10.36 -11.42 4.08
N ARG A 170 11.64 -11.72 3.82
CA ARG A 170 12.80 -10.92 4.30
C ARG A 170 12.79 -9.46 3.83
N TRP A 171 12.09 -9.16 2.74
CA TRP A 171 12.01 -7.80 2.21
C TRP A 171 11.09 -6.88 3.03
N LEU A 172 10.07 -7.44 3.69
CA LEU A 172 9.14 -6.66 4.52
C LEU A 172 9.86 -5.94 5.67
N PRO A 173 10.67 -6.60 6.51
CA PRO A 173 11.42 -5.89 7.56
C PRO A 173 12.52 -4.98 7.03
N ALA A 174 13.03 -5.22 5.82
CA ALA A 174 14.11 -4.43 5.24
C ALA A 174 13.61 -3.09 4.67
N ILE A 175 12.51 -3.09 3.91
CA ILE A 175 12.06 -1.91 3.15
C ILE A 175 10.53 -1.66 3.22
N GLY A 176 9.75 -2.55 3.85
CA GLY A 176 8.29 -2.45 4.00
C GLY A 176 7.44 -3.15 2.94
N TYR A 177 8.04 -3.62 1.85
CA TYR A 177 7.36 -4.31 0.73
C TYR A 177 8.33 -5.27 0.03
N ARG A 178 7.82 -6.17 -0.83
CA ARG A 178 8.63 -7.17 -1.54
C ARG A 178 9.43 -6.61 -2.72
N VAL A 179 10.52 -7.28 -3.09
CA VAL A 179 11.32 -7.03 -4.30
C VAL A 179 11.39 -8.31 -5.13
N GLY A 180 11.21 -8.19 -6.44
CA GLY A 180 11.08 -9.34 -7.34
C GLY A 180 9.72 -10.03 -7.25
N THR A 181 9.70 -11.33 -7.58
CA THR A 181 8.47 -12.12 -7.80
C THR A 181 8.19 -13.17 -6.72
N ALA A 182 9.11 -13.41 -5.79
CA ALA A 182 8.91 -14.31 -4.67
C ALA A 182 7.74 -13.84 -3.79
N THR A 183 6.88 -14.76 -3.36
CA THR A 183 5.73 -14.46 -2.50
C THR A 183 6.02 -14.89 -1.06
N ALA A 184 5.00 -14.94 -0.21
CA ALA A 184 5.10 -15.47 1.14
C ALA A 184 4.91 -16.98 1.15
N TYR A 185 4.51 -17.59 0.04
CA TYR A 185 4.30 -19.02 -0.10
C TYR A 185 5.34 -19.60 -1.06
N ARG A 186 6.07 -20.63 -0.64
CA ARG A 186 7.12 -21.27 -1.44
C ARG A 186 6.59 -21.89 -2.73
N SER A 187 5.34 -22.33 -2.71
CA SER A 187 4.65 -22.94 -3.85
C SER A 187 4.12 -21.92 -4.86
N VAL A 188 4.17 -20.62 -4.57
CA VAL A 188 3.53 -19.57 -5.36
C VAL A 188 4.53 -18.50 -5.76
N VAL A 189 4.54 -18.15 -7.04
CA VAL A 189 5.34 -17.05 -7.58
C VAL A 189 4.43 -16.05 -8.29
N GLN A 190 4.76 -14.77 -8.18
CA GLN A 190 4.08 -13.69 -8.90
C GLN A 190 4.58 -13.63 -10.35
N LEU A 191 3.68 -13.42 -11.30
CA LEU A 191 4.05 -13.08 -12.67
C LEU A 191 4.76 -11.72 -12.68
N GLY A 192 5.96 -11.68 -13.26
CA GLY A 192 6.73 -10.44 -13.36
C GLY A 192 6.00 -9.34 -14.13
N GLN A 193 6.27 -8.08 -13.79
CA GLN A 193 5.77 -6.92 -14.54
C GLN A 193 6.19 -7.01 -16.03
N GLU A 194 5.30 -6.61 -16.94
CA GLU A 194 5.48 -6.72 -18.40
C GLU A 194 5.80 -8.15 -18.89
N ARG A 195 5.33 -9.17 -18.17
CA ARG A 195 5.37 -10.57 -18.59
C ARG A 195 3.98 -11.10 -18.87
N ARG A 196 3.95 -12.12 -19.72
CA ARG A 196 2.79 -12.97 -19.99
C ARG A 196 3.14 -14.41 -19.67
N ILE A 197 2.13 -15.18 -19.26
CA ILE A 197 2.23 -16.61 -19.05
C ILE A 197 1.24 -17.34 -19.97
N GLY A 198 1.74 -18.36 -20.67
CA GLY A 198 0.94 -19.30 -21.44
C GLY A 198 1.07 -20.70 -20.83
N ILE A 199 -0.03 -21.31 -20.37
CA ILE A 199 -0.05 -22.67 -19.81
C ILE A 199 -0.80 -23.59 -20.78
N GLY A 200 -0.05 -24.44 -21.47
CA GLY A 200 -0.57 -25.41 -22.43
C GLY A 200 -0.37 -26.86 -21.95
N PRO A 201 -0.64 -27.86 -22.82
CA PRO A 201 -0.36 -29.26 -22.54
C PRO A 201 1.13 -29.55 -22.28
N ASP A 202 2.02 -28.81 -22.92
CA ASP A 202 3.49 -28.97 -22.79
C ASP A 202 4.08 -28.25 -21.56
N GLY A 203 3.23 -27.61 -20.75
CA GLY A 203 3.62 -26.89 -19.54
C GLY A 203 3.44 -25.37 -19.65
N ALA A 204 4.03 -24.65 -18.70
CA ALA A 204 3.96 -23.19 -18.63
C ALA A 204 5.14 -22.54 -19.37
N THR A 205 4.85 -21.48 -20.11
CA THR A 205 5.81 -20.63 -20.81
C THR A 205 5.67 -19.20 -20.32
N LEU A 206 6.81 -18.54 -20.11
CA LEU A 206 6.88 -17.13 -19.72
C LEU A 206 7.54 -16.33 -20.83
N ALA A 207 6.91 -15.24 -21.25
CA ALA A 207 7.46 -14.34 -22.26
C ALA A 207 7.39 -12.88 -21.81
N ALA A 208 8.31 -12.05 -22.33
CA ALA A 208 8.16 -10.60 -22.23
C ALA A 208 6.99 -10.15 -23.11
N MET A 209 6.23 -9.16 -22.64
CA MET A 209 5.32 -8.44 -23.53
C MET A 209 6.13 -7.62 -24.53
N ALA A 210 5.65 -7.48 -25.76
CA ALA A 210 6.31 -6.60 -26.72
C ALA A 210 6.24 -5.13 -26.26
N ASP A 211 7.22 -4.33 -26.68
CA ASP A 211 7.30 -2.89 -26.42
C ASP A 211 7.21 -2.51 -24.91
N PRO A 212 8.32 -2.66 -24.15
CA PRO A 212 8.35 -2.26 -22.73
C PRO A 212 8.20 -0.75 -22.57
N VAL A 213 7.64 -0.32 -21.43
CA VAL A 213 7.46 1.11 -21.11
C VAL A 213 8.80 1.83 -20.96
N ILE A 214 9.78 1.18 -20.33
CA ILE A 214 11.12 1.73 -20.11
C ILE A 214 12.02 1.37 -21.29
N ARG A 215 12.48 2.40 -22.00
CA ARG A 215 13.31 2.30 -23.19
C ARG A 215 14.42 3.34 -23.16
N PHE A 216 15.63 2.92 -23.49
CA PHE A 216 16.81 3.80 -23.59
C PHE A 216 17.33 3.92 -25.02
N ASP A 217 16.59 3.42 -26.01
CA ASP A 217 16.90 3.62 -27.42
C ASP A 217 16.50 5.01 -27.91
N GLY A 218 17.41 5.66 -28.63
CA GLY A 218 17.19 6.98 -29.23
C GLY A 218 17.64 8.17 -28.37
N PRO A 219 17.48 9.40 -28.89
CA PRO A 219 17.92 10.60 -28.20
C PRO A 219 17.09 10.85 -26.93
N ARG A 220 17.77 11.24 -25.85
CA ARG A 220 17.17 11.70 -24.59
C ARG A 220 17.17 13.22 -24.51
N GLY A 221 16.25 13.76 -23.73
CA GLY A 221 16.05 15.20 -23.57
C GLY A 221 14.73 15.65 -24.15
N TYR A 222 14.05 16.56 -23.46
CA TYR A 222 12.83 17.13 -23.97
C TYR A 222 13.11 18.02 -25.19
N SER A 223 12.28 17.88 -26.21
CA SER A 223 12.30 18.75 -27.39
C SER A 223 10.90 18.83 -27.99
N ALA A 224 10.66 19.81 -28.86
CA ALA A 224 9.38 19.97 -29.55
C ALA A 224 8.98 18.72 -30.37
N ALA A 225 9.94 17.87 -30.76
CA ALA A 225 9.65 16.60 -31.42
C ALA A 225 8.87 15.60 -30.53
N LEU A 226 8.87 15.80 -29.21
CA LEU A 226 8.11 15.00 -28.25
C LEU A 226 6.74 15.60 -27.90
N ASP A 227 6.42 16.80 -28.38
CA ASP A 227 5.11 17.44 -28.14
C ASP A 227 3.92 16.57 -28.60
N PRO A 228 3.96 15.87 -29.75
CA PRO A 228 2.87 14.97 -30.14
C PRO A 228 2.62 13.84 -29.12
N MET A 229 3.67 13.30 -28.48
CA MET A 229 3.54 12.27 -27.45
C MET A 229 2.98 12.85 -26.15
N LEU A 230 3.35 14.09 -25.81
CA LEU A 230 2.75 14.81 -24.68
C LEU A 230 1.25 15.04 -24.91
N ASP A 231 0.89 15.56 -26.08
CA ASP A 231 -0.50 15.83 -26.45
C ASP A 231 -1.34 14.52 -26.48
N GLU A 232 -0.78 13.42 -27.01
CA GLU A 232 -1.41 12.09 -26.94
C GLU A 232 -1.61 11.64 -25.48
N GLY A 233 -0.59 11.79 -24.64
CA GLY A 233 -0.68 11.44 -23.21
C GLY A 233 -1.72 12.25 -22.45
N ILE A 234 -1.87 13.54 -22.76
CA ILE A 234 -2.94 14.39 -22.22
C ILE A 234 -4.31 13.86 -22.65
N VAL A 235 -4.49 13.51 -23.93
CA VAL A 235 -5.75 12.95 -24.44
C VAL A 235 -6.10 11.63 -23.75
N GLN A 236 -5.13 10.73 -23.60
CA GLN A 236 -5.29 9.46 -22.88
C GLN A 236 -5.67 9.68 -21.42
N ALA A 237 -5.00 10.60 -20.72
CA ALA A 237 -5.29 10.95 -19.34
C ALA A 237 -6.70 11.55 -19.18
N GLN A 238 -7.12 12.43 -20.09
CA GLN A 238 -8.48 13.00 -20.09
C GLN A 238 -9.55 11.94 -20.39
N ALA A 239 -9.28 11.00 -21.29
CA ALA A 239 -10.16 9.85 -21.52
C ALA A 239 -10.32 8.99 -20.26
N ALA A 240 -9.23 8.71 -19.53
CA ALA A 240 -9.30 8.04 -18.23
C ALA A 240 -10.15 8.82 -17.22
N ILE A 241 -9.96 10.15 -17.10
CA ILE A 241 -10.78 11.01 -16.24
C ILE A 241 -12.26 10.86 -16.57
N ARG A 242 -12.63 10.92 -17.86
CA ARG A 242 -14.03 10.81 -18.31
C ARG A 242 -14.67 9.47 -17.93
N LEU A 243 -13.91 8.38 -17.88
CA LEU A 243 -14.40 7.10 -17.37
C LEU A 243 -14.67 7.14 -15.87
N GLY A 244 -13.82 7.85 -15.11
CA GLY A 244 -13.87 7.88 -13.65
C GLY A 244 -14.90 8.83 -13.04
N ILE A 245 -15.66 9.58 -13.84
CA ILE A 245 -16.62 10.58 -13.36
C ILE A 245 -18.06 10.18 -13.70
N PRO A 246 -19.05 10.61 -12.90
CA PRO A 246 -20.45 10.44 -13.30
C PRO A 246 -20.73 11.20 -14.61
N VAL A 247 -21.71 10.74 -15.39
CA VAL A 247 -22.13 11.40 -16.63
C VAL A 247 -22.57 12.85 -16.34
N ASP A 248 -23.45 12.99 -15.35
CA ASP A 248 -23.99 14.28 -14.88
C ASP A 248 -23.65 14.55 -13.41
N GLY A 249 -23.77 15.81 -13.00
CA GLY A 249 -23.57 16.22 -11.60
C GLY A 249 -22.12 16.49 -11.20
N ALA A 250 -21.91 16.67 -9.91
CA ALA A 250 -20.62 17.14 -9.38
C ALA A 250 -19.54 16.06 -9.32
N ILE A 251 -18.30 16.49 -9.44
CA ILE A 251 -17.09 15.68 -9.43
C ILE A 251 -16.28 16.08 -8.21
N ASP A 252 -16.22 15.18 -7.23
CA ASP A 252 -15.35 15.34 -6.07
C ASP A 252 -13.91 14.98 -6.47
N LEU A 253 -13.03 15.99 -6.51
CA LEU A 253 -11.64 15.81 -6.88
C LEU A 253 -10.72 16.09 -5.69
N PRO A 254 -9.90 15.12 -5.24
CA PRO A 254 -8.90 15.38 -4.21
C PRO A 254 -7.86 16.36 -4.74
N ILE A 255 -7.60 17.42 -4.00
CA ILE A 255 -6.50 18.36 -4.25
C ILE A 255 -5.59 18.40 -3.03
N THR A 256 -4.28 18.34 -3.26
CA THR A 256 -3.27 18.52 -2.23
C THR A 256 -2.39 19.71 -2.61
N GLY A 257 -1.43 20.07 -1.76
CA GLY A 257 -0.37 21.01 -2.11
C GLY A 257 0.70 20.41 -3.02
N GLY A 258 0.52 19.17 -3.50
CA GLY A 258 1.43 18.46 -4.39
C GLY A 258 1.29 18.82 -5.88
N LYS A 259 2.28 18.41 -6.69
CA LYS A 259 2.27 18.56 -8.15
C LYS A 259 1.35 17.55 -8.84
N ASP A 260 1.27 16.32 -8.33
CA ASP A 260 0.53 15.24 -8.99
C ASP A 260 -0.98 15.52 -9.01
N SER A 261 -1.56 15.91 -7.87
CA SER A 261 -2.97 16.31 -7.78
C SER A 261 -3.26 17.58 -8.59
N ARG A 262 -2.28 18.48 -8.73
CA ARG A 262 -2.38 19.69 -9.54
C ARG A 262 -2.38 19.39 -11.05
N VAL A 263 -1.56 18.44 -11.51
CA VAL A 263 -1.61 17.97 -12.90
C VAL A 263 -2.98 17.37 -13.20
N VAL A 264 -3.54 16.54 -12.31
CA VAL A 264 -4.89 15.99 -12.47
C VAL A 264 -5.95 17.09 -12.55
N LEU A 265 -5.87 18.12 -11.69
CA LEU A 265 -6.75 19.28 -11.76
C LEU A 265 -6.61 20.03 -13.10
N ALA A 266 -5.38 20.26 -13.57
CA ALA A 266 -5.12 20.89 -14.87
C ALA A 266 -5.77 20.11 -16.03
N LEU A 267 -5.63 18.78 -16.02
CA LEU A 267 -6.26 17.90 -17.01
C LEU A 267 -7.80 17.98 -16.96
N CYS A 268 -8.39 18.06 -15.77
CA CYS A 268 -9.84 18.24 -15.61
C CYS A 268 -10.33 19.60 -16.16
N LEU A 269 -9.59 20.67 -15.88
CA LEU A 269 -9.90 22.02 -16.39
C LEU A 269 -9.83 22.06 -17.92
N ALA A 270 -8.76 21.52 -18.51
CA ALA A 270 -8.61 21.41 -19.96
C ALA A 270 -9.65 20.49 -20.61
N ALA A 271 -10.21 19.54 -19.86
CA ALA A 271 -11.32 18.70 -20.31
C ALA A 271 -12.70 19.39 -20.23
N GLY A 272 -12.76 20.66 -19.80
CA GLY A 272 -13.99 21.44 -19.70
C GLY A 272 -14.84 21.11 -18.46
N LEU A 273 -14.25 20.57 -17.39
CA LEU A 273 -14.99 20.06 -16.24
C LEU A 273 -15.17 21.09 -15.10
N ARG A 274 -14.68 22.34 -15.27
CA ARG A 274 -14.58 23.36 -14.21
C ARG A 274 -15.85 23.49 -13.37
N ASP A 275 -17.00 23.67 -14.00
CA ASP A 275 -18.28 23.95 -13.33
C ASP A 275 -18.82 22.76 -12.51
N ARG A 276 -18.25 21.57 -12.72
CA ARG A 276 -18.64 20.34 -12.03
C ARG A 276 -17.71 20.03 -10.86
N LEU A 277 -16.53 20.66 -10.77
CA LEU A 277 -15.52 20.31 -9.78
C LEU A 277 -15.89 20.80 -8.38
N ARG A 278 -15.74 19.91 -7.41
CA ARG A 278 -15.76 20.18 -5.98
C ARG A 278 -14.47 19.65 -5.39
N LEU A 279 -13.60 20.55 -4.96
CA LEU A 279 -12.29 20.16 -4.46
C LEU A 279 -12.39 19.76 -2.99
N PHE A 280 -11.53 18.83 -2.58
CA PHE A 280 -11.37 18.54 -1.15
C PHE A 280 -9.94 18.19 -0.81
N THR A 281 -9.54 18.47 0.43
CA THR A 281 -8.24 18.08 0.97
C THR A 281 -8.43 17.43 2.33
N ARG A 282 -7.68 16.35 2.59
CA ARG A 282 -7.69 15.65 3.87
C ARG A 282 -6.53 16.12 4.74
N GLY A 283 -6.82 16.42 6.01
CA GLY A 283 -5.80 16.84 6.97
C GLY A 283 -6.37 17.75 8.06
N TYR A 284 -5.53 18.09 9.03
CA TYR A 284 -5.86 19.10 10.04
C TYR A 284 -5.80 20.53 9.46
N GLU A 285 -6.39 21.51 10.16
CA GLU A 285 -6.58 22.88 9.68
C GLU A 285 -5.32 23.58 9.17
N GLY A 286 -4.20 23.41 9.88
CA GLY A 286 -2.90 23.99 9.52
C GLY A 286 -2.01 23.10 8.67
N HIS A 287 -2.52 21.96 8.17
CA HIS A 287 -1.67 21.06 7.39
C HIS A 287 -1.27 21.74 6.07
N PRO A 288 0.02 21.72 5.67
CA PRO A 288 0.48 22.40 4.44
C PRO A 288 -0.35 22.07 3.20
N ASP A 289 -0.73 20.79 3.01
CA ASP A 289 -1.60 20.41 1.90
C ASP A 289 -3.00 21.01 1.97
N VAL A 290 -3.60 21.13 3.16
CA VAL A 290 -4.95 21.71 3.34
C VAL A 290 -4.92 23.18 2.99
N VAL A 291 -3.92 23.91 3.49
CA VAL A 291 -3.72 25.34 3.20
C VAL A 291 -3.46 25.57 1.71
N ALA A 292 -2.55 24.80 1.11
CA ALA A 292 -2.23 24.92 -0.31
C ALA A 292 -3.43 24.52 -1.21
N GLY A 293 -4.14 23.44 -0.88
CA GLY A 293 -5.33 22.99 -1.60
C GLY A 293 -6.47 24.00 -1.55
N ALA A 294 -6.73 24.59 -0.38
CA ALA A 294 -7.70 25.67 -0.23
C ALA A 294 -7.28 26.92 -1.03
N GLY A 295 -5.99 27.27 -1.02
CA GLY A 295 -5.44 28.38 -1.81
C GLY A 295 -5.60 28.17 -3.32
N VAL A 296 -5.36 26.96 -3.83
CA VAL A 296 -5.63 26.61 -5.25
C VAL A 296 -7.11 26.77 -5.59
N ALA A 297 -8.00 26.28 -4.73
CA ALA A 297 -9.44 26.41 -4.96
C ALA A 297 -9.90 27.87 -4.99
N ALA A 298 -9.42 28.69 -4.05
CA ALA A 298 -9.71 30.12 -4.01
C ALA A 298 -9.21 30.85 -5.26
N ALA A 299 -7.99 30.55 -5.72
CA ALA A 299 -7.43 31.13 -6.94
C ALA A 299 -8.26 30.80 -8.20
N LEU A 300 -8.94 29.66 -8.21
CA LEU A 300 -9.81 29.24 -9.30
C LEU A 300 -11.29 29.59 -9.08
N GLY A 301 -11.68 30.11 -7.91
CA GLY A 301 -13.08 30.29 -7.55
C GLY A 301 -13.88 28.97 -7.50
N LEU A 302 -13.24 27.86 -7.14
CA LEU A 302 -13.86 26.53 -7.03
C LEU A 302 -14.29 26.20 -5.60
N PRO A 303 -15.39 25.46 -5.39
CA PRO A 303 -15.76 24.96 -4.06
C PRO A 303 -14.66 24.07 -3.47
N HIS A 304 -14.34 24.28 -2.19
CA HIS A 304 -13.40 23.44 -1.44
C HIS A 304 -13.94 23.06 -0.07
N ARG A 305 -13.66 21.83 0.35
CA ARG A 305 -13.90 21.37 1.73
C ARG A 305 -12.67 20.70 2.30
N ARG A 306 -12.49 20.83 3.62
CA ARG A 306 -11.56 19.99 4.39
C ARG A 306 -12.28 18.71 4.81
N GLU A 307 -11.64 17.59 4.61
CA GLU A 307 -12.05 16.30 5.18
C GLU A 307 -11.07 15.89 6.31
N PRO A 308 -11.54 15.13 7.31
CA PRO A 308 -10.64 14.49 8.27
C PRO A 308 -9.64 13.57 7.55
N PRO A 309 -8.42 13.37 8.10
CA PRO A 309 -7.44 12.49 7.49
C PRO A 309 -7.96 11.04 7.27
N HIS A 310 -7.59 10.39 6.17
CA HIS A 310 -7.89 8.96 5.99
C HIS A 310 -6.84 8.12 6.72
N GLY A 311 -7.29 7.15 7.53
CA GLY A 311 -6.45 6.50 8.54
C GLY A 311 -6.42 7.22 9.89
N SER A 312 -7.10 8.37 10.04
CA SER A 312 -7.31 9.04 11.33
C SER A 312 -8.67 8.79 11.98
N ASP A 313 -9.54 7.99 11.37
CA ASP A 313 -10.64 7.38 12.13
C ASP A 313 -10.09 6.32 13.09
N GLU A 314 -8.87 5.83 12.82
CA GLU A 314 -8.15 4.98 13.76
C GLU A 314 -7.60 5.82 14.92
N PRO A 315 -7.86 5.43 16.17
CA PRO A 315 -7.28 6.08 17.34
C PRO A 315 -5.76 6.13 17.24
N ALA A 316 -5.16 7.24 17.68
CA ALA A 316 -3.71 7.41 17.71
C ALA A 316 -2.97 6.38 18.59
N LEU A 317 -3.69 5.83 19.58
CA LEU A 317 -3.19 4.86 20.54
C LEU A 317 -4.05 3.61 20.49
N TRP A 318 -3.41 2.46 20.23
CA TRP A 318 -4.07 1.16 20.15
C TRP A 318 -3.71 0.28 21.35
N SER A 319 -4.74 -0.40 21.87
CA SER A 319 -4.56 -1.58 22.72
C SER A 319 -3.81 -2.67 21.97
N ARG A 320 -3.13 -3.56 22.70
CA ARG A 320 -2.51 -4.78 22.19
C ARG A 320 -3.47 -5.64 21.40
N GLU A 321 -4.68 -5.85 21.90
CA GLU A 321 -5.71 -6.66 21.22
C GLU A 321 -6.03 -6.07 19.84
N ARG A 322 -6.36 -4.77 19.77
CA ARG A 322 -6.61 -4.08 18.50
C ARG A 322 -5.42 -4.17 17.54
N PHE A 323 -4.21 -3.95 18.04
CA PHE A 323 -2.98 -3.99 17.22
C PHE A 323 -2.80 -5.35 16.54
N PHE A 324 -2.87 -6.43 17.31
CA PHE A 324 -2.76 -7.79 16.76
C PHE A 324 -3.93 -8.10 15.84
N ALA A 325 -5.17 -7.82 16.25
CA ALA A 325 -6.37 -8.07 15.47
C ALA A 325 -6.34 -7.42 14.08
N LYS A 326 -5.92 -6.16 14.00
CA LYS A 326 -5.82 -5.40 12.73
C LYS A 326 -4.69 -5.93 11.85
N LEU A 327 -3.49 -6.16 12.41
CA LEU A 327 -2.37 -6.67 11.61
C LEU A 327 -2.59 -8.11 11.15
N MET A 328 -3.17 -8.99 11.98
CA MET A 328 -3.57 -10.35 11.57
C MET A 328 -4.61 -10.34 10.43
N ALA A 329 -5.55 -9.38 10.46
CA ALA A 329 -6.51 -9.22 9.37
C ALA A 329 -5.83 -8.74 8.09
N GLN A 330 -4.88 -7.81 8.20
CA GLN A 330 -4.14 -7.32 7.04
C GLN A 330 -3.31 -8.43 6.42
N THR A 331 -2.56 -9.17 7.24
CA THR A 331 -1.73 -10.30 6.79
C THR A 331 -2.56 -11.28 5.97
N TRP A 332 -3.80 -11.54 6.36
CA TRP A 332 -4.68 -12.41 5.59
C TRP A 332 -5.13 -11.79 4.25
N GLN A 333 -5.66 -10.57 4.27
CA GLN A 333 -6.17 -9.93 3.04
C GLN A 333 -5.06 -9.67 2.01
N SER A 334 -3.85 -9.36 2.48
CA SER A 334 -2.68 -9.12 1.64
C SER A 334 -1.86 -10.36 1.34
N ASP A 335 -2.21 -11.54 1.88
CA ASP A 335 -1.39 -12.75 1.83
C ASP A 335 0.06 -12.56 2.32
N GLY A 336 0.26 -11.63 3.26
CA GLY A 336 1.57 -11.25 3.76
C GLY A 336 2.46 -10.57 2.70
N MET A 337 1.89 -9.95 1.67
CA MET A 337 2.66 -9.42 0.52
C MET A 337 3.22 -8.02 0.74
N VAL A 338 2.79 -7.31 1.79
CA VAL A 338 3.20 -5.94 2.12
C VAL A 338 3.14 -5.69 3.63
N GLY A 339 4.06 -4.85 4.14
CA GLY A 339 4.20 -4.57 5.57
C GLY A 339 3.02 -3.80 6.18
N GLY A 340 2.95 -3.82 7.52
CA GLY A 340 1.85 -3.25 8.30
C GLY A 340 1.76 -1.71 8.32
N TRP A 341 2.76 -0.99 7.80
CA TRP A 341 2.85 0.47 7.95
C TRP A 341 1.64 1.23 7.40
N ASP A 342 1.20 0.90 6.18
CA ASP A 342 0.12 1.61 5.49
C ASP A 342 -1.29 1.21 5.94
N LEU A 343 -1.43 0.16 6.76
CA LEU A 343 -2.71 -0.45 7.15
C LEU A 343 -3.71 -0.64 5.99
N ILE A 344 -3.47 -1.60 5.10
CA ILE A 344 -4.22 -1.70 3.84
C ILE A 344 -5.49 -2.57 3.93
N LEU A 345 -6.18 -2.55 5.07
CA LEU A 345 -7.38 -3.34 5.34
C LEU A 345 -8.62 -2.83 4.62
N GLY A 346 -9.33 -3.70 3.92
CA GLY A 346 -10.66 -3.43 3.39
C GLY A 346 -11.76 -3.97 4.31
N ASP A 347 -12.84 -3.21 4.49
CA ASP A 347 -14.01 -3.63 5.29
C ASP A 347 -15.30 -3.77 4.47
N ARG A 348 -15.40 -3.02 3.38
CA ARG A 348 -16.64 -2.91 2.59
C ARG A 348 -16.41 -3.13 1.11
N LEU A 349 -17.50 -3.28 0.38
CA LEU A 349 -17.53 -3.25 -1.07
C LEU A 349 -18.14 -1.93 -1.53
N GLY A 350 -17.69 -1.41 -2.66
CA GLY A 350 -18.24 -0.18 -3.22
C GLY A 350 -18.09 -0.06 -4.73
N THR A 351 -18.96 0.76 -5.30
CA THR A 351 -19.03 1.06 -6.75
C THR A 351 -18.57 2.48 -7.08
N GLY A 352 -18.04 3.21 -6.09
CA GLY A 352 -17.52 4.56 -6.29
C GLY A 352 -16.18 4.53 -7.02
N THR A 353 -15.88 5.62 -7.73
CA THR A 353 -14.57 5.87 -8.34
C THR A 353 -13.80 6.93 -7.56
N LEU A 354 -12.48 6.90 -7.63
CA LEU A 354 -11.61 7.97 -7.14
C LEU A 354 -10.56 8.30 -8.19
N ILE A 355 -10.59 9.53 -8.70
CA ILE A 355 -9.48 10.05 -9.51
C ILE A 355 -8.33 10.37 -8.55
N THR A 356 -7.15 9.83 -8.83
CA THR A 356 -5.96 10.06 -7.99
C THR A 356 -4.76 10.50 -8.83
N GLY A 357 -3.80 11.16 -8.19
CA GLY A 357 -2.50 11.49 -8.78
C GLY A 357 -1.47 10.36 -8.69
N HIS A 358 -1.85 9.14 -8.28
CA HIS A 358 -0.93 8.00 -8.32
C HIS A 358 -0.41 7.78 -9.76
N MET A 359 0.80 7.24 -9.87
CA MET A 359 1.62 7.17 -11.11
C MET A 359 2.29 8.49 -11.49
N GLY A 360 1.93 9.61 -10.87
CA GLY A 360 2.63 10.89 -11.06
C GLY A 360 4.10 10.82 -10.64
N GLU A 361 4.43 9.93 -9.70
CA GLU A 361 5.80 9.64 -9.27
C GLU A 361 6.66 9.02 -10.39
N VAL A 362 6.06 8.32 -11.36
CA VAL A 362 6.79 7.77 -12.51
C VAL A 362 7.18 8.86 -13.52
N LEU A 363 6.40 9.94 -13.56
CA LEU A 363 6.60 11.07 -14.47
C LEU A 363 7.78 11.98 -14.05
N LYS A 364 8.36 11.74 -12.88
CA LYS A 364 9.45 12.52 -12.28
C LYS A 364 10.50 11.61 -11.65
N ALA A 365 11.63 12.19 -11.24
CA ALA A 365 12.60 11.44 -10.45
C ALA A 365 12.04 11.21 -9.05
N TYR A 366 12.09 9.96 -8.57
CA TYR A 366 11.59 9.64 -7.25
C TYR A 366 12.42 10.35 -6.16
N SER A 367 13.73 10.39 -6.33
CA SER A 367 14.65 11.05 -5.41
C SER A 367 15.30 12.28 -6.02
N LYS A 368 15.22 13.40 -5.31
CA LYS A 368 15.93 14.64 -5.64
C LYS A 368 17.30 14.73 -4.97
N LYS A 369 17.68 13.73 -4.16
CA LYS A 369 18.98 13.69 -3.50
C LYS A 369 20.10 13.56 -4.53
N PRO A 370 21.27 14.16 -4.29
CA PRO A 370 22.45 13.90 -5.12
C PRO A 370 22.82 12.42 -5.02
N LEU A 371 23.38 11.88 -6.11
CA LEU A 371 23.95 10.54 -6.07
C LEU A 371 25.22 10.54 -5.21
N PRO A 372 25.51 9.44 -4.51
CA PRO A 372 26.80 9.27 -3.85
C PRO A 372 27.94 9.26 -4.90
N PRO A 373 29.18 9.60 -4.49
CA PRO A 373 30.33 9.54 -5.39
C PRO A 373 30.69 8.10 -5.75
N GLY A 374 31.16 7.88 -6.98
CA GLY A 374 31.53 6.57 -7.51
C GLY A 374 30.34 5.78 -8.07
N PRO A 375 30.56 4.50 -8.45
CA PRO A 375 29.49 3.63 -8.91
C PRO A 375 28.42 3.45 -7.84
N LEU A 376 27.15 3.60 -8.21
CA LEU A 376 26.05 3.44 -7.27
C LEU A 376 25.96 1.98 -6.82
N ASP A 377 26.12 1.72 -5.52
CA ASP A 377 25.91 0.40 -4.92
C ASP A 377 24.41 0.11 -4.70
N PRO A 378 24.01 -1.18 -4.60
CA PRO A 378 22.60 -1.54 -4.52
C PRO A 378 21.84 -1.02 -3.30
N VAL A 379 22.49 -0.96 -2.14
CA VAL A 379 21.83 -0.47 -0.92
C VAL A 379 21.71 1.04 -0.95
N ALA A 380 22.72 1.75 -1.45
CA ALA A 380 22.64 3.19 -1.65
C ALA A 380 21.52 3.56 -2.63
N MET A 381 21.34 2.79 -3.73
CA MET A 381 20.22 2.98 -4.65
C MET A 381 18.86 2.89 -3.94
N VAL A 382 18.66 1.88 -3.08
CA VAL A 382 17.41 1.75 -2.31
C VAL A 382 17.25 2.91 -1.32
N ARG A 383 18.32 3.31 -0.63
CA ARG A 383 18.31 4.41 0.38
C ARG A 383 18.00 5.79 -0.19
N LEU A 384 18.09 5.97 -1.51
CA LEU A 384 17.60 7.17 -2.17
C LEU A 384 16.07 7.30 -2.07
N GLN A 385 15.35 6.20 -1.86
CA GLN A 385 13.89 6.16 -1.95
C GLN A 385 13.13 5.46 -0.81
N ALA A 386 13.76 4.54 -0.10
CA ALA A 386 13.17 3.73 0.96
C ALA A 386 14.23 3.45 2.05
N PRO A 387 13.84 3.07 3.28
CA PRO A 387 14.82 2.50 4.22
C PRO A 387 15.41 1.20 3.65
N PHE A 388 16.56 0.80 4.17
CA PHE A 388 17.10 -0.54 3.96
C PHE A 388 17.66 -1.06 5.28
N ASP A 389 16.96 -2.05 5.84
CA ASP A 389 17.22 -2.66 7.14
C ASP A 389 17.40 -1.61 8.27
N PRO A 390 16.39 -0.76 8.52
CA PRO A 390 16.51 0.37 9.44
C PRO A 390 16.81 -0.07 10.88
N MET A 391 16.39 -1.28 11.23
CA MET A 391 16.60 -1.88 12.53
C MET A 391 17.90 -2.69 12.65
N GLY A 392 18.59 -2.95 11.53
CA GLY A 392 19.83 -3.73 11.50
C GLY A 392 19.63 -5.20 11.89
N LEU A 393 18.57 -5.83 11.38
CA LEU A 393 18.13 -7.16 11.76
C LEU A 393 18.51 -8.25 10.74
N LEU A 394 18.94 -7.89 9.53
CA LEU A 394 19.28 -8.90 8.53
C LEU A 394 20.57 -9.63 8.90
N ARG A 395 20.55 -10.97 8.83
CA ARG A 395 21.78 -11.77 8.90
C ARG A 395 22.68 -11.46 7.70
N SER A 396 23.99 -11.58 7.89
CA SER A 396 25.00 -11.23 6.87
C SER A 396 24.79 -11.95 5.53
N GLY A 397 24.55 -13.27 5.55
CA GLY A 397 24.28 -14.05 4.33
C GLY A 397 23.00 -13.63 3.61
N THR A 398 21.97 -13.28 4.37
CA THR A 398 20.69 -12.78 3.83
C THR A 398 20.87 -11.41 3.20
N ARG A 399 21.57 -10.50 3.89
CA ARG A 399 21.91 -9.18 3.37
C ARG A 399 22.69 -9.29 2.06
N ALA A 400 23.70 -10.15 2.00
CA ALA A 400 24.48 -10.40 0.78
C ALA A 400 23.61 -10.94 -0.37
N ALA A 401 22.70 -11.88 -0.08
CA ALA A 401 21.78 -12.41 -1.09
C ALA A 401 20.79 -11.37 -1.63
N MET A 402 20.32 -10.45 -0.78
CA MET A 402 19.47 -9.33 -1.19
C MET A 402 20.24 -8.30 -2.01
N GLU A 403 21.47 -7.99 -1.62
CA GLU A 403 22.38 -7.12 -2.38
C GLU A 403 22.67 -7.70 -3.76
N ALA A 404 22.94 -9.00 -3.86
CA ALA A 404 23.14 -9.70 -5.13
C ALA A 404 21.88 -9.65 -6.02
N GLN A 405 20.69 -9.80 -5.44
CA GLN A 405 19.42 -9.68 -6.18
C GLN A 405 19.24 -8.27 -6.76
N LEU A 406 19.54 -7.23 -5.98
CA LEU A 406 19.47 -5.84 -6.45
C LEU A 406 20.55 -5.55 -7.50
N GLN A 407 21.77 -6.03 -7.29
CA GLN A 407 22.89 -5.88 -8.22
C GLN A 407 22.55 -6.48 -9.58
N ALA A 408 21.95 -7.67 -9.63
CA ALA A 408 21.53 -8.30 -10.88
C ALA A 408 20.50 -7.44 -11.65
N GLN A 409 19.54 -6.84 -10.94
CA GLN A 409 18.57 -5.92 -11.58
C GLN A 409 19.22 -4.64 -12.10
N MET A 410 20.21 -4.10 -11.38
CA MET A 410 20.97 -2.93 -11.81
C MET A 410 21.84 -3.23 -13.03
N GLU A 411 22.47 -4.40 -13.08
CA GLU A 411 23.25 -4.87 -14.23
C GLU A 411 22.36 -5.08 -15.46
N GLU A 412 21.18 -5.66 -15.29
CA GLU A 412 20.18 -5.78 -16.37
C GLU A 412 19.76 -4.41 -16.90
N ALA A 413 19.49 -3.44 -16.00
CA ALA A 413 19.14 -2.08 -16.40
C ALA A 413 20.30 -1.38 -17.14
N ARG A 414 21.54 -1.51 -16.66
CA ARG A 414 22.73 -0.97 -17.31
C ARG A 414 22.96 -1.60 -18.69
N ALA A 415 22.78 -2.91 -18.81
CA ALA A 415 22.86 -3.62 -20.08
C ALA A 415 21.79 -3.15 -21.08
N ALA A 416 20.63 -2.71 -20.58
CA ALA A 416 19.58 -2.07 -21.37
C ALA A 416 19.84 -0.58 -21.68
N GLY A 417 20.95 0.01 -21.22
CA GLY A 417 21.35 1.39 -21.51
C GLY A 417 21.05 2.41 -20.41
N ALA A 418 20.62 1.98 -19.22
CA ALA A 418 20.37 2.89 -18.10
C ALA A 418 21.68 3.47 -17.53
N ALA A 419 21.66 4.76 -17.19
CA ALA A 419 22.71 5.37 -16.38
C ALA A 419 22.42 5.17 -14.88
N ASP A 420 23.42 5.36 -14.01
CA ASP A 420 23.25 5.23 -12.55
C ASP A 420 22.15 6.15 -11.99
N ALA A 421 21.93 7.31 -12.61
CA ALA A 421 20.86 8.24 -12.23
C ALA A 421 19.44 7.74 -12.57
N ASP A 422 19.29 6.76 -13.47
CA ASP A 422 18.00 6.15 -13.83
C ASP A 422 17.63 5.00 -12.89
N LEU A 423 18.62 4.35 -12.26
CA LEU A 423 18.42 3.12 -11.48
C LEU A 423 17.39 3.24 -10.35
N PRO A 424 17.34 4.34 -9.55
CA PRO A 424 16.32 4.48 -8.51
C PRO A 424 14.90 4.51 -9.07
N ASP A 425 14.69 5.18 -10.21
CA ASP A 425 13.38 5.30 -10.87
C ASP A 425 12.96 3.97 -11.50
N ILE A 426 13.91 3.25 -12.11
CA ILE A 426 13.67 1.90 -12.63
C ILE A 426 13.31 0.94 -11.48
N PHE A 427 14.02 1.00 -10.36
CA PHE A 427 13.71 0.20 -9.19
C PHE A 427 12.31 0.52 -8.64
N TYR A 428 11.96 1.81 -8.55
CA TYR A 428 10.63 2.24 -8.14
C TYR A 428 9.55 1.62 -9.04
N TYR A 429 9.72 1.75 -10.36
CA TYR A 429 8.76 1.24 -11.35
C TYR A 429 8.64 -0.29 -11.32
N ARG A 430 9.76 -1.02 -11.27
CA ARG A 430 9.79 -2.48 -11.37
C ARG A 430 9.51 -3.23 -10.07
N ASN A 431 9.77 -2.62 -8.91
CA ASN A 431 9.60 -3.29 -7.62
C ASN A 431 8.56 -2.63 -6.75
N ARG A 432 8.61 -1.31 -6.56
CA ARG A 432 7.69 -0.66 -5.62
C ARG A 432 6.27 -0.59 -6.18
N LEU A 433 6.06 -0.18 -7.43
CA LEU A 433 4.71 -0.12 -7.99
C LEU A 433 3.98 -1.47 -7.93
N PRO A 434 4.51 -2.57 -8.50
CA PRO A 434 3.79 -3.83 -8.46
C PRO A 434 3.66 -4.37 -7.05
N ASN A 435 4.68 -4.27 -6.18
CA ASN A 435 4.65 -4.96 -4.88
C ASN A 435 4.03 -4.16 -3.73
N TRP A 436 4.05 -2.83 -3.79
CA TRP A 436 3.41 -1.97 -2.79
C TRP A 436 2.05 -1.45 -3.28
N LEU A 437 2.03 -0.73 -4.40
CA LEU A 437 0.77 -0.18 -4.92
C LEU A 437 -0.13 -1.31 -5.46
N GLY A 438 0.43 -2.34 -6.10
CA GLY A 438 -0.36 -3.50 -6.52
C GLY A 438 -0.98 -4.29 -5.35
N ALA A 439 -0.27 -4.42 -4.23
CA ALA A 439 -0.83 -5.02 -3.02
C ALA A 439 -1.97 -4.16 -2.41
N ILE A 440 -1.82 -2.83 -2.41
CA ILE A 440 -2.91 -1.90 -2.05
C ILE A 440 -4.11 -2.09 -2.99
N ARG A 441 -3.87 -2.17 -4.30
CA ARG A 441 -4.90 -2.33 -5.34
C ARG A 441 -5.66 -3.64 -5.23
N ALA A 442 -5.00 -4.72 -4.79
CA ALA A 442 -5.62 -6.01 -4.56
C ALA A 442 -6.75 -5.99 -3.52
N ILE A 443 -6.76 -4.99 -2.63
CA ILE A 443 -7.78 -4.83 -1.58
C ILE A 443 -8.62 -3.58 -1.82
N LYS A 444 -7.99 -2.40 -1.89
CA LYS A 444 -8.68 -1.11 -1.86
C LYS A 444 -9.51 -0.81 -3.11
N SER A 445 -9.17 -1.43 -4.24
CA SER A 445 -9.95 -1.25 -5.47
C SER A 445 -11.37 -1.83 -5.38
N PHE A 446 -11.63 -2.75 -4.44
CA PHE A 446 -12.98 -3.28 -4.18
C PHE A 446 -13.85 -2.33 -3.35
N GLU A 447 -13.26 -1.43 -2.57
CA GLU A 447 -14.00 -0.40 -1.80
C GLU A 447 -14.34 0.81 -2.67
N ARG A 448 -13.37 1.23 -3.48
CA ARG A 448 -13.48 2.37 -4.38
C ARG A 448 -12.48 2.21 -5.50
N GLN A 449 -12.96 2.17 -6.74
CA GLN A 449 -12.08 1.93 -7.89
C GLN A 449 -11.26 3.18 -8.20
N PRO A 450 -9.93 3.08 -8.13
CA PRO A 450 -9.07 4.17 -8.53
C PRO A 450 -9.09 4.31 -10.05
N VAL A 451 -8.97 5.55 -10.50
CA VAL A 451 -8.61 5.90 -11.86
C VAL A 451 -7.32 6.70 -11.78
N VAL A 452 -6.29 6.27 -12.52
CA VAL A 452 -4.96 6.91 -12.56
C VAL A 452 -4.69 7.57 -13.92
N PRO A 453 -5.14 8.82 -14.15
CA PRO A 453 -4.88 9.53 -15.41
C PRO A 453 -3.39 9.66 -15.74
N LEU A 454 -2.53 9.74 -14.71
CA LEU A 454 -1.08 9.88 -14.88
C LEU A 454 -0.39 8.57 -15.27
N GLY A 455 -1.12 7.45 -15.27
CA GLY A 455 -0.67 6.17 -15.83
C GLY A 455 -0.86 6.06 -17.34
N ALA A 456 -1.22 7.14 -18.04
CA ALA A 456 -1.38 7.15 -19.48
C ALA A 456 -0.10 6.64 -20.20
N PRO A 457 -0.19 5.62 -21.08
CA PRO A 457 0.98 5.00 -21.70
C PRO A 457 1.94 5.98 -22.37
N ALA A 458 1.43 6.99 -23.08
CA ALA A 458 2.27 7.99 -23.74
C ALA A 458 3.01 8.89 -22.73
N LEU A 459 2.40 9.23 -21.60
CA LEU A 459 3.07 9.99 -20.53
C LEU A 459 4.18 9.16 -19.87
N LEU A 460 3.91 7.87 -19.59
CA LEU A 460 4.91 6.98 -18.99
C LEU A 460 6.12 6.80 -19.92
N ARG A 461 5.89 6.58 -21.22
CA ARG A 461 6.97 6.50 -22.22
C ARG A 461 7.74 7.81 -22.32
N LEU A 462 7.05 8.95 -22.40
CA LEU A 462 7.68 10.27 -22.46
C LEU A 462 8.57 10.53 -21.25
N ALA A 463 8.14 10.12 -20.06
CA ALA A 463 8.91 10.30 -18.84
C ALA A 463 10.30 9.65 -18.91
N PHE A 464 10.45 8.51 -19.58
CA PHE A 464 11.75 7.83 -19.76
C PHE A 464 12.55 8.32 -20.98
N ARG A 465 11.97 9.18 -21.84
CA ARG A 465 12.71 9.93 -22.86
C ARG A 465 13.41 11.17 -22.31
N LEU A 466 12.99 11.66 -21.14
CA LEU A 466 13.65 12.74 -20.43
C LEU A 466 15.02 12.32 -19.90
N THR A 467 15.91 13.28 -19.74
CA THR A 467 17.14 13.12 -18.97
C THR A 467 16.82 13.00 -17.46
N PRO A 468 17.72 12.40 -16.65
CA PRO A 468 17.52 12.31 -15.20
C PRO A 468 17.34 13.69 -14.55
N GLU A 469 18.02 14.70 -15.09
CA GLU A 469 17.98 16.06 -14.59
C GLU A 469 16.63 16.74 -14.86
N GLU A 470 16.07 16.58 -16.07
CA GLU A 470 14.71 17.05 -16.39
C GLU A 470 13.64 16.35 -15.54
N ARG A 471 13.82 15.05 -15.26
CA ARG A 471 12.94 14.29 -14.35
C ARG A 471 13.00 14.83 -12.92
N LYS A 472 14.19 15.16 -12.39
CA LYS A 472 14.38 15.77 -11.06
C LYS A 472 13.70 17.13 -10.94
N ARG A 473 13.75 17.91 -12.01
CA ARG A 473 13.09 19.22 -12.12
C ARG A 473 11.57 19.10 -12.28
N GLU A 474 11.04 17.89 -12.47
CA GLU A 474 9.61 17.64 -12.71
C GLU A 474 9.10 18.36 -13.98
N LEU A 475 9.93 18.37 -15.04
CA LEU A 475 9.65 19.05 -16.30
C LEU A 475 8.31 18.62 -16.91
N LEU A 476 7.99 17.31 -16.86
CA LEU A 476 6.74 16.81 -17.44
C LEU A 476 5.50 17.33 -16.70
N HIS A 477 5.53 17.41 -15.37
CA HIS A 477 4.45 18.04 -14.61
C HIS A 477 4.28 19.51 -14.99
N HIS A 478 5.39 20.24 -15.10
CA HIS A 478 5.36 21.65 -15.51
C HIS A 478 4.78 21.81 -16.92
N ALA A 479 5.21 20.98 -17.87
CA ALA A 479 4.73 21.01 -19.25
C ALA A 479 3.22 20.73 -19.35
N ILE A 480 2.72 19.72 -18.63
CA ILE A 480 1.28 19.41 -18.61
C ILE A 480 0.48 20.57 -18.01
N VAL A 481 0.90 21.11 -16.87
CA VAL A 481 0.18 22.24 -16.22
C VAL A 481 0.19 23.47 -17.12
N ARG A 482 1.34 23.84 -17.68
CA ARG A 482 1.47 24.97 -18.61
C ARG A 482 0.58 24.81 -19.85
N ARG A 483 0.46 23.60 -20.39
CA ARG A 483 -0.37 23.29 -21.57
C ARG A 483 -1.86 23.30 -21.27
N CYS A 484 -2.26 22.79 -20.09
CA CYS A 484 -3.66 22.52 -19.76
C CYS A 484 -4.35 23.63 -18.95
N ALA A 485 -3.64 24.24 -17.99
CA ALA A 485 -4.18 25.25 -17.08
C ALA A 485 -3.03 26.07 -16.46
N PRO A 486 -2.42 27.01 -17.22
CA PRO A 486 -1.24 27.77 -16.78
C PRO A 486 -1.49 28.59 -15.51
N GLU A 487 -2.73 28.94 -15.19
CA GLU A 487 -3.10 29.61 -13.95
C GLU A 487 -2.75 28.80 -12.68
N LEU A 488 -2.57 27.48 -12.80
CA LEU A 488 -2.15 26.60 -11.70
C LEU A 488 -0.63 26.64 -11.44
N LEU A 489 0.16 27.31 -12.27
CA LEU A 489 1.60 27.44 -12.04
C LEU A 489 1.91 28.35 -10.84
N ALA A 490 1.09 29.38 -10.62
CA ALA A 490 1.33 30.44 -9.64
C ALA A 490 0.99 30.08 -8.18
N PRO A 491 -0.11 29.35 -7.86
CA PRO A 491 -0.45 29.02 -6.48
C PRO A 491 0.69 28.28 -5.74
N PRO A 492 0.95 28.62 -4.46
CA PRO A 492 1.94 27.93 -3.63
C PRO A 492 1.74 26.41 -3.58
N PHE A 493 2.83 25.66 -3.40
CA PHE A 493 2.78 24.23 -3.08
C PHE A 493 3.02 24.00 -1.59
N ALA A 494 2.64 22.82 -1.10
CA ALA A 494 3.03 22.36 0.22
C ALA A 494 4.49 21.88 0.19
N MET A 495 5.35 22.49 1.01
CA MET A 495 6.74 22.08 1.26
C MET A 495 7.68 22.04 0.05
N GLN A 496 7.25 22.51 -1.13
CA GLN A 496 8.03 22.44 -2.37
C GLN A 496 7.77 23.65 -3.27
N GLY A 497 8.51 23.76 -4.36
CA GLY A 497 8.30 24.76 -5.41
C GLY A 497 8.68 24.19 -6.76
N TRP A 498 8.44 24.96 -7.82
CA TRP A 498 9.02 24.66 -9.13
C TRP A 498 10.54 24.87 -9.09
N ASP A 499 11.26 24.06 -9.86
CA ASP A 499 12.69 24.27 -10.02
C ASP A 499 12.95 25.50 -10.90
N PRO A 500 13.75 26.49 -10.46
CA PRO A 500 14.05 27.68 -11.25
C PRO A 500 14.68 27.40 -12.62
N ALA A 501 15.33 26.24 -12.80
CA ALA A 501 15.93 25.84 -14.06
C ALA A 501 14.90 25.39 -15.12
N LEU A 502 13.60 25.37 -14.79
CA LEU A 502 12.53 25.12 -15.75
C LEU A 502 12.25 26.33 -16.68
N GLY A 503 12.69 27.54 -16.30
CA GLY A 503 12.50 28.76 -17.10
C GLY A 503 12.45 30.03 -16.26
N GLU A 504 12.68 31.19 -16.88
CA GLU A 504 12.61 32.50 -16.22
C GLU A 504 11.18 32.91 -15.87
N ASP A 505 10.18 32.39 -16.61
CA ASP A 505 8.75 32.61 -16.44
C ASP A 505 8.12 31.78 -15.31
N VAL A 506 8.92 30.92 -14.64
CA VAL A 506 8.45 30.03 -13.60
C VAL A 506 8.14 30.80 -12.31
N PRO A 507 6.90 30.72 -11.77
CA PRO A 507 6.54 31.41 -10.53
C PRO A 507 7.38 30.97 -9.33
N ARG A 508 7.79 31.94 -8.50
CA ARG A 508 8.64 31.73 -7.31
C ARG A 508 7.88 31.90 -6.00
N SER A 509 6.61 31.53 -6.00
CA SER A 509 5.75 31.59 -4.81
C SER A 509 6.36 30.74 -3.68
N PRO A 510 6.55 31.29 -2.47
CA PRO A 510 7.14 30.54 -1.37
C PRO A 510 6.26 29.34 -0.98
N PRO A 511 6.85 28.19 -0.63
CA PRO A 511 6.10 27.02 -0.20
C PRO A 511 5.32 27.29 1.09
N VAL A 512 4.18 26.61 1.23
CA VAL A 512 3.50 26.50 2.53
C VAL A 512 4.27 25.50 3.39
N LEU A 513 4.69 25.95 4.57
CA LEU A 513 5.44 25.14 5.54
C LEU A 513 4.57 24.82 6.77
N PRO A 514 4.82 23.70 7.46
CA PRO A 514 4.11 23.41 8.71
C PRO A 514 4.45 24.44 9.78
N GLY A 515 3.45 24.78 10.60
CA GLY A 515 3.64 25.66 11.75
C GLY A 515 4.51 25.03 12.84
N ALA A 516 5.06 25.86 13.73
CA ALA A 516 5.79 25.39 14.91
C ALA A 516 4.86 24.53 15.80
N GLY A 517 5.33 23.34 16.20
CA GLY A 517 4.55 22.39 17.02
C GLY A 517 3.47 21.60 16.26
N ALA A 518 3.45 21.67 14.93
CA ALA A 518 2.54 20.86 14.13
C ALA A 518 2.74 19.35 14.38
N PRO A 519 1.66 18.54 14.36
CA PRO A 519 1.79 17.08 14.43
C PRO A 519 2.74 16.53 13.36
N PRO A 520 3.39 15.39 13.59
CA PRO A 520 4.21 14.73 12.58
C PRO A 520 3.43 14.59 11.28
N THR A 521 4.09 14.89 10.15
CA THR A 521 3.48 14.80 8.82
C THR A 521 3.10 13.36 8.45
N PHE A 522 3.72 12.35 9.08
CA PHE A 522 3.52 10.93 8.78
C PHE A 522 3.40 10.08 10.06
N GLY A 523 2.52 9.08 10.00
CA GLY A 523 2.28 8.12 11.08
C GLY A 523 1.30 8.64 12.15
N ASN A 524 0.52 7.70 12.70
CA ASN A 524 -0.46 7.91 13.76
C ASN A 524 -0.45 6.68 14.68
N TRP A 525 -1.39 5.75 14.48
CA TRP A 525 -1.52 4.52 15.26
C TRP A 525 -0.27 3.62 15.23
N GLN A 526 0.55 3.71 14.18
CA GLN A 526 1.78 2.92 13.99
C GLN A 526 2.71 3.04 15.21
N PHE A 527 2.75 4.22 15.82
CA PHE A 527 3.57 4.49 16.99
C PHE A 527 3.00 3.95 18.30
N SER A 528 1.83 3.31 18.29
CA SER A 528 1.31 2.58 19.47
C SER A 528 2.32 1.57 20.01
N ILE A 529 3.18 0.99 19.15
CA ILE A 529 4.28 0.13 19.59
C ILE A 529 5.30 0.85 20.50
N ASN A 530 5.49 2.17 20.37
CA ASN A 530 6.29 2.96 21.30
C ASN A 530 5.54 3.26 22.59
N HIS A 531 4.21 3.37 22.52
CA HIS A 531 3.40 3.89 23.62
C HIS A 531 2.73 2.81 24.48
N ASN A 532 2.64 1.58 23.98
CA ASN A 532 2.08 0.45 24.69
C ASN A 532 3.16 -0.63 24.86
N PRO A 533 3.81 -0.74 26.03
CA PRO A 533 4.83 -1.75 26.26
C PRO A 533 4.29 -3.18 26.15
N GLY A 534 2.97 -3.39 26.35
CA GLY A 534 2.32 -4.68 26.13
C GLY A 534 2.37 -5.15 24.68
N ILE A 535 2.38 -4.23 23.70
CA ILE A 535 2.60 -4.59 22.30
C ILE A 535 4.03 -5.12 22.10
N ARG A 536 5.04 -4.41 22.61
CA ARG A 536 6.45 -4.83 22.51
C ARG A 536 6.69 -6.18 23.17
N ALA A 537 6.15 -6.34 24.38
CA ALA A 537 6.23 -7.58 25.13
C ALA A 537 5.59 -8.76 24.40
N ALA A 538 4.43 -8.54 23.78
CA ALA A 538 3.75 -9.60 23.04
C ALA A 538 4.57 -10.02 21.81
N ILE A 539 5.06 -9.06 21.02
CA ILE A 539 5.90 -9.35 19.84
C ILE A 539 7.17 -10.11 20.28
N ALA A 540 7.82 -9.69 21.35
CA ALA A 540 9.00 -10.36 21.88
C ALA A 540 8.68 -11.79 22.37
N ALA A 541 7.55 -11.99 23.06
CA ALA A 541 7.11 -13.30 23.50
C ALA A 541 6.84 -14.23 22.30
N GLU A 542 6.21 -13.74 21.23
CA GLU A 542 6.05 -14.53 20.00
C GLU A 542 7.38 -14.96 19.40
N ALA A 543 8.35 -14.04 19.34
CA ALA A 543 9.67 -14.33 18.79
C ALA A 543 10.44 -15.34 19.66
N MET A 544 10.36 -15.22 20.99
CA MET A 544 11.02 -16.13 21.93
C MET A 544 10.40 -17.53 21.97
N ALA A 545 9.07 -17.63 21.83
CA ALA A 545 8.35 -18.90 21.94
C ALA A 545 8.57 -19.85 20.75
N ARG A 546 9.17 -19.37 19.66
CA ARG A 546 9.26 -20.11 18.38
C ARG A 546 10.67 -20.03 17.82
N ASP A 547 11.48 -21.04 18.10
CA ASP A 547 12.82 -21.21 17.50
C ASP A 547 12.78 -21.87 16.11
N ASP A 548 11.62 -22.41 15.71
CA ASP A 548 11.39 -23.15 14.48
C ASP A 548 11.02 -22.29 13.25
N LEU A 549 10.90 -20.97 13.40
CA LEU A 549 10.58 -20.10 12.26
C LEU A 549 11.79 -19.97 11.33
N THR A 550 11.56 -20.24 10.05
CA THR A 550 12.50 -20.01 8.95
C THR A 550 12.80 -18.52 8.76
N LEU A 551 11.95 -17.61 9.24
CA LEU A 551 12.29 -16.19 9.35
C LEU A 551 13.61 -15.97 10.11
N TRP A 552 13.92 -16.77 11.13
CA TRP A 552 15.16 -16.64 11.90
C TRP A 552 16.42 -17.09 11.17
N ASP A 553 16.29 -17.77 10.03
CA ASP A 553 17.40 -17.99 9.09
C ASP A 553 17.80 -16.68 8.39
N THR A 554 16.87 -15.73 8.32
CA THR A 554 17.05 -14.45 7.62
C THR A 554 17.25 -13.26 8.56
N ILE A 555 16.66 -13.33 9.76
CA ILE A 555 16.60 -12.27 10.75
C ILE A 555 17.34 -12.67 12.02
N ASP A 556 18.13 -11.74 12.57
CA ASP A 556 18.73 -11.86 13.89
C ASP A 556 17.67 -11.62 14.97
N ARG A 557 17.20 -12.74 15.54
CA ARG A 557 16.17 -12.75 16.58
C ARG A 557 16.64 -12.07 17.87
N ASP A 558 17.90 -12.24 18.26
CA ASP A 558 18.39 -11.67 19.52
C ASP A 558 18.52 -10.15 19.40
N ALA A 559 18.99 -9.67 18.24
CA ALA A 559 18.97 -8.25 17.90
C ALA A 559 17.54 -7.69 17.90
N LEU A 560 16.55 -8.43 17.38
CA LEU A 560 15.14 -8.02 17.44
C LEU A 560 14.67 -7.80 18.87
N ILE A 561 14.91 -8.76 19.77
CA ILE A 561 14.50 -8.66 21.18
C ILE A 561 15.20 -7.48 21.85
N ASP A 562 16.50 -7.29 21.60
CA ASP A 562 17.25 -6.12 22.08
C ASP A 562 16.63 -4.79 21.61
N ARG A 563 16.35 -4.65 20.30
CA ARG A 563 15.74 -3.43 19.75
C ARG A 563 14.35 -3.16 20.31
N LEU A 564 13.53 -4.21 20.48
CA LEU A 564 12.20 -4.07 21.09
C LEU A 564 12.29 -3.57 22.53
N ARG A 565 13.36 -3.86 23.28
CA ARG A 565 13.54 -3.38 24.66
C ARG A 565 14.14 -1.98 24.72
N HIS A 566 15.19 -1.76 23.93
CA HIS A 566 16.13 -0.66 24.16
C HIS A 566 16.11 0.44 23.08
N ARG A 567 15.35 0.26 21.99
CA ARG A 567 15.25 1.25 20.91
C ARG A 567 13.85 1.85 20.81
N ARG A 568 13.79 3.19 20.79
CA ARG A 568 12.58 3.93 20.39
C ARG A 568 12.49 3.87 18.87
N LEU A 569 11.33 3.46 18.35
CA LEU A 569 11.15 3.26 16.91
C LEU A 569 10.75 4.58 16.25
N ASP A 570 11.57 5.08 15.34
CA ASP A 570 11.22 6.20 14.48
C ASP A 570 10.33 5.78 13.29
N TYR A 571 10.13 6.69 12.34
CA TYR A 571 9.35 6.44 11.12
C TYR A 571 9.89 5.24 10.31
N PHE A 572 11.20 5.16 10.09
CA PHE A 572 11.80 4.09 9.29
C PHE A 572 11.86 2.78 10.07
N ASP A 573 12.17 2.83 11.37
CA ASP A 573 12.09 1.68 12.26
C ASP A 573 10.67 1.09 12.29
N GLY A 574 9.64 1.94 12.32
CA GLY A 574 8.25 1.53 12.27
C GLY A 574 7.89 0.80 10.97
N ILE A 575 8.39 1.26 9.82
CA ILE A 575 8.21 0.55 8.53
C ILE A 575 8.79 -0.86 8.61
N GLY A 576 10.04 -1.00 9.07
CA GLY A 576 10.69 -2.30 9.20
C GLY A 576 10.02 -3.20 10.23
N MET A 577 9.71 -2.68 11.42
CA MET A 577 9.08 -3.45 12.49
C MET A 577 7.69 -3.94 12.11
N LEU A 578 6.85 -3.10 11.51
CA LEU A 578 5.52 -3.52 11.06
C LEU A 578 5.59 -4.46 9.84
N GLY A 579 6.65 -4.37 9.03
CA GLY A 579 6.97 -5.37 8.02
C GLY A 579 7.33 -6.73 8.63
N LEU A 580 8.15 -6.73 9.68
CA LEU A 580 8.54 -7.93 10.42
C LEU A 580 7.35 -8.62 11.08
N VAL A 581 6.48 -7.84 11.72
CA VAL A 581 5.27 -8.38 12.38
C VAL A 581 4.38 -9.10 11.36
N VAL A 582 4.17 -8.52 10.17
CA VAL A 582 3.43 -9.19 9.10
C VAL A 582 4.12 -10.47 8.64
N ALA A 583 5.45 -10.45 8.46
CA ALA A 583 6.20 -11.65 8.07
C ALA A 583 6.09 -12.79 9.11
N MET A 584 6.25 -12.46 10.39
CA MET A 584 6.10 -13.41 11.49
C MET A 584 4.66 -13.94 11.58
N PHE A 585 3.66 -13.08 11.41
CA PHE A 585 2.25 -13.49 11.43
C PHE A 585 1.91 -14.41 10.26
N GLN A 586 2.45 -14.13 9.08
CA GLN A 586 2.24 -14.95 7.90
C GLN A 586 2.82 -16.36 8.09
N GLU A 587 4.07 -16.47 8.54
CA GLU A 587 4.70 -17.77 8.77
C GLU A 587 4.03 -18.59 9.87
N ARG A 588 3.49 -17.91 10.89
CA ARG A 588 2.78 -18.57 12.00
C ARG A 588 1.30 -18.83 11.74
N ALA A 589 0.79 -18.46 10.57
CA ALA A 589 -0.66 -18.41 10.33
C ALA A 589 -1.42 -17.64 11.44
N MET A 590 -0.84 -16.58 12.00
CA MET A 590 -1.56 -15.64 12.87
C MET A 590 -2.37 -14.70 11.99
N ILE A 591 -3.54 -15.18 11.56
CA ILE A 591 -4.41 -14.50 10.61
C ILE A 591 -5.80 -14.32 11.18
N ARG A 592 -6.48 -13.26 10.74
CA ARG A 592 -7.90 -13.03 11.05
C ARG A 592 -8.65 -12.88 9.72
N PRO A 593 -9.35 -13.92 9.22
CA PRO A 593 -9.97 -13.89 7.90
C PRO A 593 -11.16 -12.93 7.77
N VAL A 594 -10.91 -11.63 7.70
CA VAL A 594 -11.96 -10.60 7.55
C VAL A 594 -12.20 -10.38 6.06
N ARG A 595 -13.43 -10.65 5.59
CA ARG A 595 -13.82 -10.48 4.19
C ARG A 595 -14.40 -9.08 3.95
N LEU A 596 -14.09 -8.47 2.81
CA LEU A 596 -14.74 -7.25 2.37
C LEU A 596 -16.24 -7.50 2.20
N GLY A 597 -17.06 -6.62 2.77
CA GLY A 597 -18.51 -6.76 2.83
C GLY A 597 -19.01 -7.58 4.03
N SER A 598 -18.13 -8.02 4.93
CA SER A 598 -18.47 -8.75 6.17
C SER A 598 -17.68 -8.22 7.36
N PRO A 599 -18.34 -7.77 8.44
CA PRO A 599 -17.63 -7.41 9.67
C PRO A 599 -17.12 -8.62 10.44
N GLU A 600 -17.72 -9.81 10.22
CA GLU A 600 -17.39 -11.03 10.94
C GLU A 600 -16.22 -11.79 10.28
N PRO A 601 -15.26 -12.28 11.07
CA PRO A 601 -14.22 -13.19 10.58
C PRO A 601 -14.83 -14.49 10.04
N ALA A 602 -14.34 -14.94 8.90
CA ALA A 602 -14.72 -16.21 8.30
C ALA A 602 -13.87 -17.37 8.83
N THR A 603 -14.46 -18.57 8.90
CA THR A 603 -13.69 -19.81 8.91
C THR A 603 -13.19 -20.09 7.50
N VAL A 604 -11.91 -20.40 7.35
CA VAL A 604 -11.30 -20.81 6.06
C VAL A 604 -10.87 -22.27 6.17
N PRO A 605 -11.75 -23.24 5.83
CA PRO A 605 -11.40 -24.64 5.89
C PRO A 605 -10.19 -24.94 5.01
N GLY A 606 -9.33 -25.88 5.44
CA GLY A 606 -8.13 -26.28 4.72
C GLY A 606 -6.87 -25.48 5.07
N ARG A 607 -6.97 -24.23 5.56
CA ARG A 607 -5.82 -23.53 6.14
C ARG A 607 -5.49 -24.12 7.53
N PRO A 608 -4.22 -24.06 7.97
CA PRO A 608 -3.87 -24.27 9.39
C PRO A 608 -4.73 -23.38 10.28
N ALA A 609 -5.15 -23.92 11.43
CA ALA A 609 -5.94 -23.14 12.39
C ALA A 609 -5.18 -21.87 12.78
N PRO A 610 -5.83 -20.69 12.81
CA PRO A 610 -5.15 -19.46 13.15
C PRO A 610 -4.46 -19.56 14.51
N ALA A 611 -3.16 -19.26 14.54
CA ALA A 611 -2.44 -19.21 15.80
C ALA A 611 -2.96 -18.03 16.65
N VAL A 612 -3.20 -18.29 17.94
CA VAL A 612 -3.60 -17.27 18.91
C VAL A 612 -2.34 -16.57 19.41
N PRO A 613 -2.37 -15.23 19.59
CA PRO A 613 -1.27 -14.53 20.23
C PRO A 613 -0.97 -15.09 21.63
N ALA A 614 0.30 -15.16 22.00
CA ALA A 614 0.77 -15.56 23.31
C ALA A 614 0.10 -14.71 24.40
N ALA A 615 -0.41 -15.39 25.43
CA ALA A 615 -0.86 -14.73 26.64
C ALA A 615 0.38 -14.22 27.39
N ILE A 616 0.41 -12.93 27.67
CA ILE A 616 1.46 -12.29 28.46
C ILE A 616 0.82 -11.42 29.53
N ASP A 617 1.48 -11.34 30.68
CA ASP A 617 1.12 -10.36 31.69
C ASP A 617 1.48 -8.95 31.19
N PRO A 618 0.63 -7.94 31.43
CA PRO A 618 0.97 -6.56 31.11
C PRO A 618 2.30 -6.18 31.79
N PRO A 619 3.23 -5.52 31.08
CA PRO A 619 4.47 -5.09 31.69
C PRO A 619 4.24 -4.20 32.90
N ALA A 620 5.04 -4.40 33.94
CA ALA A 620 5.00 -3.55 35.13
C ALA A 620 5.40 -2.11 34.78
N VAL A 621 4.57 -1.16 35.21
CA VAL A 621 4.81 0.27 35.02
C VAL A 621 4.97 0.92 36.39
N GLU A 622 6.12 1.57 36.58
CA GLU A 622 6.43 2.41 37.73
C GLU A 622 6.14 3.87 37.37
N GLY A 623 5.72 4.67 38.33
CA GLY A 623 5.44 6.08 38.08
C GLY A 623 5.10 6.86 39.33
N HIS A 624 5.03 8.17 39.19
CA HIS A 624 4.65 9.08 40.25
C HIS A 624 3.79 10.21 39.70
N LEU A 625 2.83 10.67 40.51
CA LEU A 625 2.02 11.85 40.23
C LEU A 625 2.62 13.03 41.02
N ASP A 626 3.22 13.97 40.32
CA ASP A 626 3.88 15.13 40.91
C ASP A 626 2.88 16.21 41.32
N ALA A 627 1.85 16.46 40.49
CA ALA A 627 0.86 17.50 40.76
C ALA A 627 -0.50 17.23 40.11
N VAL A 628 -1.54 17.76 40.76
CA VAL A 628 -2.89 17.89 40.19
C VAL A 628 -3.27 19.37 40.22
N ARG A 629 -3.54 19.95 39.05
CA ARG A 629 -3.79 21.39 38.90
C ARG A 629 -5.06 21.63 38.10
N ARG A 630 -5.80 22.69 38.40
CA ARG A 630 -6.91 23.14 37.55
C ARG A 630 -6.41 24.23 36.63
N VAL A 631 -6.62 24.07 35.32
CA VAL A 631 -6.19 25.00 34.29
C VAL A 631 -7.26 25.05 33.20
N ASP A 632 -7.77 26.24 32.89
CA ASP A 632 -8.63 26.53 31.73
C ASP A 632 -9.75 25.50 31.46
N GLY A 633 -10.56 25.20 32.48
CA GLY A 633 -11.69 24.27 32.35
C GLY A 633 -11.31 22.78 32.29
N ALA A 634 -10.06 22.44 32.61
CA ALA A 634 -9.57 21.07 32.72
C ALA A 634 -8.85 20.82 34.06
N VAL A 635 -8.77 19.56 34.45
CA VAL A 635 -7.89 19.08 35.51
C VAL A 635 -6.65 18.45 34.87
N MET A 636 -5.49 19.04 35.14
CA MET A 636 -4.18 18.61 34.69
C MET A 636 -3.55 17.67 35.72
N PHE A 637 -3.07 16.53 35.26
CA PHE A 637 -2.28 15.57 36.04
C PHE A 637 -0.86 15.55 35.47
N ASP A 638 0.11 15.98 36.25
CA ASP A 638 1.52 16.04 35.87
C ASP A 638 2.30 14.97 36.65
N GLY A 639 3.16 14.21 35.97
CA GLY A 639 3.91 13.14 36.60
C GLY A 639 4.92 12.50 35.67
N TRP A 640 5.37 11.30 36.02
CA TRP A 640 6.21 10.46 35.17
C TRP A 640 5.82 8.99 35.25
N ALA A 641 6.12 8.22 34.20
CA ALA A 641 5.87 6.78 34.15
C ALA A 641 6.91 6.06 33.27
N HIS A 642 7.39 4.91 33.74
CA HIS A 642 8.46 4.13 33.13
C HIS A 642 8.19 2.62 33.24
N ALA A 643 8.43 1.87 32.15
CA ALA A 643 8.36 0.41 32.13
C ALA A 643 9.78 -0.14 32.23
N ARG A 644 10.14 -0.71 33.39
CA ARG A 644 11.52 -1.13 33.69
C ARG A 644 12.11 -2.08 32.65
N ASP A 645 11.33 -3.06 32.20
CA ASP A 645 11.78 -4.06 31.22
C ASP A 645 11.72 -3.57 29.77
N TRP A 646 11.10 -2.39 29.55
CA TRP A 646 10.90 -1.77 28.23
C TRP A 646 11.33 -0.29 28.27
N PRO A 647 12.59 0.01 28.63
CA PRO A 647 13.03 1.36 28.96
C PRO A 647 12.93 2.36 27.80
N ALA A 648 12.87 1.89 26.54
CA ALA A 648 12.69 2.75 25.38
C ALA A 648 11.22 3.04 25.02
N ALA A 649 10.26 2.45 25.74
CA ALA A 649 8.84 2.74 25.57
C ALA A 649 8.45 4.06 26.25
N GLN A 650 7.66 4.88 25.55
CA GLN A 650 7.11 6.13 26.06
C GLN A 650 5.64 5.90 26.41
N ILE A 651 5.37 5.43 27.62
CA ILE A 651 4.09 4.83 27.98
C ILE A 651 2.92 5.81 27.81
N ALA A 652 1.84 5.36 27.16
CA ALA A 652 0.56 6.04 27.19
C ALA A 652 -0.07 5.88 28.59
N ILE A 653 -0.41 7.00 29.22
CA ILE A 653 -1.04 7.09 30.53
C ILE A 653 -2.49 7.52 30.37
N GLU A 654 -3.37 6.83 31.08
CA GLU A 654 -4.81 7.00 31.04
C GLU A 654 -5.34 7.44 32.41
N ALA A 655 -6.21 8.46 32.40
CA ALA A 655 -7.07 8.77 33.55
C ALA A 655 -8.38 7.99 33.43
N ARG A 656 -8.74 7.27 34.49
CA ARG A 656 -9.96 6.47 34.56
C ARG A 656 -10.79 6.82 35.78
N ALA A 657 -12.10 6.84 35.63
CA ALA A 657 -13.06 6.82 36.74
C ALA A 657 -13.82 5.49 36.71
N GLY A 658 -13.42 4.55 37.57
CA GLY A 658 -13.81 3.14 37.42
C GLY A 658 -13.30 2.57 36.08
N GLU A 659 -14.19 1.96 35.30
CA GLU A 659 -13.89 1.44 33.95
C GLU A 659 -13.94 2.50 32.85
N ARG A 660 -14.36 3.73 33.17
CA ARG A 660 -14.54 4.79 32.18
C ARG A 660 -13.23 5.54 31.94
N SER A 661 -12.71 5.44 30.72
CA SER A 661 -11.60 6.27 30.23
C SER A 661 -12.02 7.75 30.13
N LEU A 662 -11.25 8.64 30.76
CA LEU A 662 -11.49 10.08 30.77
C LEU A 662 -10.59 10.83 29.80
N ALA A 663 -9.29 10.48 29.76
CA ALA A 663 -8.31 11.06 28.86
C ALA A 663 -7.07 10.15 28.78
N ILE A 664 -6.28 10.29 27.70
CA ILE A 664 -5.00 9.60 27.52
C ILE A 664 -3.95 10.61 27.06
N ALA A 665 -2.73 10.49 27.58
CA ALA A 665 -1.55 11.27 27.16
C ALA A 665 -0.32 10.36 27.11
N VAL A 666 0.71 10.75 26.36
CA VAL A 666 1.96 9.99 26.26
C VAL A 666 2.98 10.55 27.24
N ALA A 667 3.62 9.68 28.02
CA ALA A 667 4.76 10.00 28.86
C ALA A 667 6.03 10.14 28.02
N ALA A 668 6.19 11.29 27.35
CA ALA A 668 7.30 11.61 26.45
C ALA A 668 8.01 12.94 26.77
N ASN A 669 7.57 13.67 27.79
CA ASN A 669 8.16 14.93 28.20
C ASN A 669 9.53 14.70 28.86
N ASP A 670 10.45 15.65 28.68
CA ASP A 670 11.79 15.59 29.25
C ASP A 670 11.74 15.69 30.79
N ARG A 671 12.44 14.77 31.44
CA ARG A 671 12.65 14.60 32.88
C ARG A 671 14.09 14.14 33.10
N PRO A 672 15.08 15.04 32.89
CA PRO A 672 16.50 14.69 32.96
C PRO A 672 16.93 14.20 34.35
N ASP A 673 16.17 14.54 35.40
CA ASP A 673 16.34 14.04 36.76
C ASP A 673 16.14 12.52 36.88
N LEU A 674 15.41 11.89 35.96
CA LEU A 674 15.15 10.45 35.98
C LEU A 674 16.35 9.61 35.52
N VAL A 675 17.24 10.16 34.69
CA VAL A 675 18.39 9.43 34.13
C VAL A 675 19.38 8.95 35.20
N PRO A 676 19.83 9.81 36.15
CA PRO A 676 20.71 9.37 37.24
C PRO A 676 20.11 8.28 38.15
N HIS A 677 18.79 8.14 38.16
CA HIS A 677 18.07 7.14 38.95
C HIS A 677 17.78 5.83 38.17
N GLY A 678 18.28 5.71 36.93
CA GLY A 678 18.17 4.49 36.12
C GLY A 678 16.82 4.34 35.40
N PHE A 679 16.03 5.40 35.27
CA PHE A 679 14.76 5.40 34.58
C PHE A 679 14.93 5.87 33.12
N GLY A 680 15.43 4.97 32.27
CA GLY A 680 15.47 5.12 30.83
C GLY A 680 16.29 6.31 30.31
N ASP A 681 15.82 6.95 29.24
CA ASP A 681 16.49 8.06 28.55
C ASP A 681 16.10 9.45 29.08
N GLY A 682 15.29 9.49 30.14
CA GLY A 682 14.78 10.72 30.74
C GLY A 682 13.54 11.28 30.04
N ARG A 683 12.98 10.64 29.01
CA ARG A 683 11.75 11.10 28.34
C ARG A 683 10.53 10.33 28.79
N HIS A 684 10.23 10.46 30.08
CA HIS A 684 9.18 9.70 30.76
C HIS A 684 8.18 10.58 31.53
N GLY A 685 8.23 11.90 31.37
CA GLY A 685 7.27 12.81 31.96
C GLY A 685 5.95 12.86 31.17
N PHE A 686 4.83 13.08 31.84
CA PHE A 686 3.53 13.31 31.21
C PHE A 686 2.83 14.53 31.80
N SER A 687 1.98 15.14 30.98
CA SER A 687 0.97 16.12 31.39
C SER A 687 -0.35 15.71 30.73
N LEU A 688 -1.30 15.24 31.54
CA LEU A 688 -2.57 14.70 31.10
C LEU A 688 -3.70 15.67 31.45
N ALA A 689 -4.40 16.17 30.43
CA ALA A 689 -5.56 17.03 30.61
C ALA A 689 -6.86 16.22 30.61
N VAL A 690 -7.64 16.31 31.69
CA VAL A 690 -9.01 15.80 31.75
C VAL A 690 -9.98 16.99 31.69
N PRO A 691 -10.74 17.16 30.61
CA PRO A 691 -11.76 18.21 30.53
C PRO A 691 -12.79 18.07 31.65
N ALA A 692 -13.13 19.18 32.33
CA ALA A 692 -13.99 19.14 33.52
C ALA A 692 -15.38 18.56 33.24
N GLU A 693 -15.89 18.73 32.02
CA GLU A 693 -17.16 18.13 31.56
C GLU A 693 -17.15 16.60 31.54
N ARG A 694 -15.96 15.95 31.49
CA ARG A 694 -15.85 14.49 31.54
C ARG A 694 -15.91 13.93 32.95
N LEU A 695 -15.61 14.74 33.97
CA LEU A 695 -15.56 14.28 35.37
C LEU A 695 -16.96 13.99 35.92
N GLY A 696 -18.02 14.64 35.42
CA GLY A 696 -19.36 14.55 35.99
C GLY A 696 -19.50 15.46 37.22
N ASP A 697 -20.69 15.48 37.83
CA ASP A 697 -20.96 16.36 38.97
C ASP A 697 -20.55 15.69 40.30
N GLY A 698 -19.86 16.43 41.17
CA GLY A 698 -19.41 15.95 42.48
C GLY A 698 -17.94 15.53 42.52
N ALA A 699 -17.55 14.87 43.63
CA ALA A 699 -16.20 14.36 43.83
C ALA A 699 -16.04 13.01 43.15
N VAL A 700 -15.04 12.90 42.28
CA VAL A 700 -14.74 11.71 41.48
C VAL A 700 -13.32 11.27 41.76
N GLU A 701 -13.15 10.00 42.13
CA GLU A 701 -11.83 9.38 42.19
C GLU A 701 -11.36 9.08 40.76
N VAL A 702 -10.20 9.62 40.42
CA VAL A 702 -9.52 9.40 39.15
C VAL A 702 -8.27 8.57 39.42
N ALA A 703 -8.21 7.39 38.81
CA ALA A 703 -7.02 6.55 38.76
C ALA A 703 -6.17 6.94 37.56
N ILE A 704 -4.88 7.18 37.78
CA ILE A 704 -3.89 7.40 36.73
C ILE A 704 -3.08 6.12 36.60
N GLY A 705 -2.96 5.57 35.39
CA GLY A 705 -2.25 4.31 35.14
C GLY A 705 -1.89 4.12 33.67
N PRO A 706 -1.17 3.05 33.32
CA PRO A 706 -0.90 2.72 31.93
C PRO A 706 -2.20 2.46 31.17
N PHE A 707 -2.29 3.01 29.96
CA PHE A 707 -3.30 2.66 28.98
C PHE A 707 -3.19 1.17 28.64
N ASP A 708 -4.33 0.51 28.39
CA ASP A 708 -4.39 -0.92 28.06
C ASP A 708 -3.84 -1.82 29.20
N GLY A 709 -3.99 -1.36 30.45
CA GLY A 709 -3.56 -2.07 31.65
C GLY A 709 -4.46 -1.82 32.87
N GLY A 710 -4.53 -2.80 33.77
CA GLY A 710 -5.34 -2.71 34.99
C GLY A 710 -4.70 -1.88 36.11
N GLY A 711 -3.38 -1.72 36.10
CA GLY A 711 -2.62 -1.05 37.16
C GLY A 711 -2.91 0.46 37.30
N ALA A 712 -2.69 1.00 38.50
CA ALA A 712 -2.74 2.44 38.76
C ALA A 712 -1.41 2.87 39.40
N ILE A 713 -0.78 3.91 38.86
CA ILE A 713 0.40 4.55 39.45
C ILE A 713 0.00 5.54 40.55
N ALA A 714 -1.19 6.13 40.45
CA ALA A 714 -1.73 7.06 41.46
C ALA A 714 -3.26 7.08 41.43
N ARG A 715 -3.87 7.56 42.52
CA ARG A 715 -5.30 7.88 42.61
C ARG A 715 -5.45 9.27 43.22
N ALA A 716 -6.35 10.07 42.68
CA ALA A 716 -6.65 11.40 43.20
C ALA A 716 -8.16 11.65 43.14
N VAL A 717 -8.71 12.26 44.19
CA VAL A 717 -10.10 12.71 44.20
C VAL A 717 -10.14 14.14 43.67
N VAL A 718 -10.93 14.37 42.64
CA VAL A 718 -11.10 15.66 41.98
C VAL A 718 -12.57 16.02 41.90
N THR A 719 -12.90 17.31 41.95
CA THR A 719 -14.26 17.81 41.71
C THR A 719 -14.27 18.66 40.46
N ARG A 720 -15.42 18.74 39.79
CA ARG A 720 -15.64 19.67 38.68
C ARG A 720 -15.30 21.12 39.06
#